data_AF-A0A931TKU8-F1
#
_entry.id   AF-A0A931TKU8-F1
#
_cell.length_a   1.000
_cell.length_b   1.000
_cell.length_c   1.000
_cell.angle_alpha   90.00
_cell.angle_beta   90.00
_cell.angle_gamma   90.00
#
_symmetry.space_group_name_H-M   'P 1'
#
loop_
_entity.id
_entity.type
_entity.pdbx_description
1 polymer ?
#
loop_
_entity_poly.entity_id
_entity_poly.type
_entity_poly.pdbx_seq_one_letter_code
_entity_poly.pdbx_strand_id
1 'polypeptide(L)'
;MTPHARIISTLVIIFGLMAVEARRSARNERALRARGAVEPPSDVYAWMRIVYPLAFIAPAVEGWLRVADPREWWLAGLVAFAVAKGLKYWAVRSLADRWSFRVLVVPGAPLVTRGPYRFLSHPNYLAVAGEIAGAALLLGGPRTGALFTILFGWLMLRRITVEERALQVPKPSAEPAGLPRWAGWFDALSVTLLLIALKVAISSGLRASAFGQLITVRQAWRPALIALALMAFRHWRAPRPHLVQRIWEALGAARRRPYADIVRIWAVSRFGVVMVGAVAVLIIGRPPTMEYRVSNDLLADLPGRWDAGWYAAIAQEGYRDRARAGEPAQRAVAFFPAYPMLLRAASVFTEPQRVADMTYDRYIELRQSRLVWAGLLIAVAIFLPALVALYRWMEVRSTPDAALATVVFLSAYPFAVFYSAPYTESLFLFSAVSACLAFERGRWLAAAAAGLLAGLTRPNGAMLSLTLGLIAIAPLLARDRRASIRELPGRLLVAAMPGAGMLAFSAYTYSLSGDPFAWMKVQEAWGRSFAGSTAYAEWVVVTVWHDGLLAWVRRSPAEFIQTLAALFALGMTWPVYRRLGAPYAVFMLANLLPPLFKGGVLSIGRLTSTLFPMFAALALIVPPSRRAGWLLLFALGQGLIAALFFTWRPVY
;
A
#
# COMPACT_ATOMS: atom_id res chain seq x y z
N MET A 1 -12.73 11.92 -45.70
CA MET A 1 -11.41 12.31 -45.15
C MET A 1 -10.69 11.08 -44.61
N THR A 2 -9.42 10.89 -45.00
CA THR A 2 -8.51 9.89 -44.45
C THR A 2 -8.21 10.18 -42.97
N PRO A 3 -7.80 9.18 -42.15
CA PRO A 3 -7.44 9.39 -40.74
C PRO A 3 -6.39 10.50 -40.55
N HIS A 4 -5.36 10.51 -41.39
CA HIS A 4 -4.30 11.53 -41.41
C HIS A 4 -4.84 12.94 -41.67
N ALA A 5 -5.72 13.09 -42.68
CA ALA A 5 -6.34 14.39 -42.97
C ALA A 5 -7.20 14.90 -41.79
N ARG A 6 -7.89 14.01 -41.08
CA ARG A 6 -8.66 14.39 -39.88
C ARG A 6 -7.72 14.89 -38.78
N ILE A 7 -6.66 14.16 -38.46
CA ILE A 7 -5.67 14.57 -37.45
C ILE A 7 -5.12 15.97 -37.77
N ILE A 8 -4.69 16.19 -39.01
CA ILE A 8 -4.16 17.50 -39.45
C ILE A 8 -5.23 18.59 -39.28
N SER A 9 -6.45 18.36 -39.77
CA SER A 9 -7.54 19.34 -39.65
C SER A 9 -7.88 19.67 -38.19
N THR A 10 -7.89 18.67 -37.30
CA THR A 10 -8.13 18.85 -35.86
C THR A 10 -7.02 19.66 -35.22
N LEU A 11 -5.75 19.38 -35.54
CA LEU A 11 -4.62 20.17 -35.05
C LEU A 11 -4.67 21.61 -35.52
N VAL A 12 -4.98 21.85 -36.80
CA VAL A 12 -5.13 23.22 -37.34
C VAL A 12 -6.21 23.99 -36.58
N ILE A 13 -7.36 23.37 -36.31
CA ILE A 13 -8.44 23.99 -35.53
C ILE A 13 -7.97 24.29 -34.09
N ILE A 14 -7.37 23.31 -33.40
CA ILE A 14 -6.93 23.46 -32.00
C ILE A 14 -5.90 24.60 -31.90
N PHE A 15 -4.86 24.57 -32.73
CA PHE A 15 -3.79 25.58 -32.70
C PHE A 15 -4.26 26.94 -33.21
N GLY A 16 -5.19 26.99 -34.16
CA GLY A 16 -5.85 28.22 -34.59
C GLY A 16 -6.59 28.91 -33.45
N LEU A 17 -7.43 28.16 -32.72
CA LEU A 17 -8.13 28.68 -31.53
C LEU A 17 -7.14 29.10 -30.43
N MET A 18 -6.09 28.31 -30.21
CA MET A 18 -5.04 28.62 -29.23
C MET A 18 -4.28 29.90 -29.57
N ALA A 19 -4.01 30.17 -30.85
CA ALA A 19 -3.37 31.41 -31.30
C ALA A 19 -4.26 32.63 -31.05
N VAL A 20 -5.57 32.53 -31.28
CA VAL A 20 -6.54 33.59 -30.96
C VAL A 20 -6.56 33.87 -29.45
N GLU A 21 -6.58 32.81 -28.64
CA GLU A 21 -6.52 32.88 -27.18
C GLU A 21 -5.22 33.53 -26.69
N ALA A 22 -4.06 33.18 -27.28
CA ALA A 22 -2.76 33.76 -26.96
C ALA A 22 -2.70 35.26 -27.28
N ARG A 23 -3.23 35.68 -28.43
CA ARG A 23 -3.31 37.12 -28.79
C ARG A 23 -4.15 37.90 -27.79
N ARG A 24 -5.29 37.34 -27.36
CA ARG A 24 -6.14 37.96 -26.32
C ARG A 24 -5.42 38.04 -24.98
N SER A 25 -4.77 36.95 -24.56
CA SER A 25 -3.97 36.93 -23.33
C SER A 25 -2.90 38.02 -23.33
N ALA A 26 -2.13 38.14 -24.42
CA ALA A 26 -1.08 39.14 -24.54
C ALA A 26 -1.60 40.60 -24.53
N ARG A 27 -2.84 40.85 -24.96
CA ARG A 27 -3.48 42.16 -24.82
C ARG A 27 -3.88 42.42 -23.36
N ASN A 28 -4.53 41.45 -22.72
CA ASN A 28 -4.96 41.54 -21.33
C ASN A 28 -3.78 41.67 -20.36
N GLU A 29 -2.69 40.92 -20.58
CA GLU A 29 -1.48 40.99 -19.76
C GLU A 29 -0.87 42.40 -19.75
N ARG A 30 -0.82 43.07 -20.90
CA ARG A 30 -0.35 44.46 -21.00
C ARG A 30 -1.25 45.40 -20.20
N ALA A 31 -2.56 45.25 -20.32
CA ALA A 31 -3.53 46.06 -19.57
C ALA A 31 -3.46 45.81 -18.05
N LEU A 32 -3.26 44.56 -17.63
CA LEU A 32 -3.15 44.20 -16.21
C LEU A 32 -1.84 44.72 -15.60
N ARG A 33 -0.71 44.59 -16.29
CA ARG A 33 0.58 45.15 -15.82
C ARG A 33 0.52 46.67 -15.72
N ALA A 34 -0.15 47.35 -16.64
CA ALA A 34 -0.38 48.80 -16.56
C ALA A 34 -1.21 49.20 -15.32
N ARG A 35 -2.03 48.28 -14.77
CA ARG A 35 -2.79 48.46 -13.52
C ARG A 35 -2.06 47.97 -12.27
N GLY A 36 -0.75 47.73 -12.35
CA GLY A 36 0.06 47.28 -11.22
C GLY A 36 -0.11 45.81 -10.85
N ALA A 37 -0.55 44.95 -11.78
CA ALA A 37 -0.66 43.52 -11.51
C ALA A 37 0.70 42.88 -11.23
N VAL A 38 0.75 42.06 -10.17
CA VAL A 38 1.94 41.33 -9.74
C VAL A 38 1.82 39.86 -10.15
N GLU A 39 2.93 39.29 -10.59
CA GLU A 39 3.06 37.86 -10.91
C GLU A 39 3.52 37.12 -9.65
N PRO A 40 2.74 36.15 -9.12
CA PRO A 40 3.10 35.45 -7.90
C PRO A 40 4.42 34.67 -8.07
N PRO A 41 5.32 34.70 -7.08
CA PRO A 41 6.50 33.83 -7.10
C PRO A 41 6.03 32.37 -7.11
N SER A 42 6.73 31.50 -7.84
CA SER A 42 6.47 30.06 -7.98
C SER A 42 5.28 29.60 -8.86
N ASP A 43 4.79 30.44 -9.79
CA ASP A 43 3.86 29.99 -10.85
C ASP A 43 4.50 28.90 -11.75
N VAL A 44 3.67 28.01 -12.27
CA VAL A 44 4.05 26.88 -13.16
C VAL A 44 3.96 27.23 -14.65
N TYR A 45 3.74 28.50 -14.98
CA TYR A 45 3.54 28.98 -16.36
C TYR A 45 4.66 28.56 -17.34
N ALA A 46 5.93 28.62 -16.90
CA ALA A 46 7.07 28.22 -17.73
C ALA A 46 6.95 26.77 -18.25
N TRP A 47 6.49 25.85 -17.40
CA TRP A 47 6.22 24.46 -17.78
C TRP A 47 4.98 24.35 -18.67
N MET A 48 3.91 25.08 -18.35
CA MET A 48 2.66 25.04 -19.12
C MET A 48 2.84 25.45 -20.59
N ARG A 49 3.73 26.42 -20.86
CA ARG A 49 4.03 26.88 -22.23
C ARG A 49 4.54 25.76 -23.13
N ILE A 50 5.13 24.72 -22.54
CA ILE A 50 5.65 23.55 -23.24
C ILE A 50 4.65 22.39 -23.16
N VAL A 51 4.18 22.07 -21.96
CA VAL A 51 3.33 20.90 -21.72
C VAL A 51 1.96 21.02 -22.39
N TYR A 52 1.38 22.22 -22.46
CA TYR A 52 0.05 22.40 -23.05
C TYR A 52 0.00 22.12 -24.56
N PRO A 53 0.89 22.70 -25.41
CA PRO A 53 0.97 22.29 -26.82
C PRO A 53 1.27 20.80 -27.01
N LEU A 54 2.20 20.25 -26.21
CA LEU A 54 2.56 18.82 -26.26
C LEU A 54 1.39 17.90 -25.93
N ALA A 55 0.45 18.34 -25.08
CA ALA A 55 -0.75 17.60 -24.74
C ALA A 55 -1.68 17.35 -25.95
N PHE A 56 -1.53 18.12 -27.04
CA PHE A 56 -2.24 17.89 -28.29
C PHE A 56 -1.37 17.20 -29.35
N ILE A 57 -0.07 17.49 -29.36
CA ILE A 57 0.88 16.89 -30.32
C ILE A 57 1.09 15.40 -30.03
N ALA A 58 1.27 15.00 -28.76
CA ALA A 58 1.57 13.61 -28.43
C ALA A 58 0.41 12.64 -28.78
N PRO A 59 -0.87 12.95 -28.49
CA PRO A 59 -1.99 12.15 -28.97
C PRO A 59 -2.11 12.09 -30.49
N ALA A 60 -1.78 13.18 -31.19
CA ALA A 60 -1.77 13.18 -32.65
C ALA A 60 -0.68 12.25 -33.21
N VAL A 61 0.52 12.27 -32.64
CA VAL A 61 1.61 11.35 -33.03
C VAL A 61 1.23 9.90 -32.73
N GLU A 62 0.66 9.62 -31.57
CA GLU A 62 0.16 8.27 -31.25
C GLU A 62 -0.92 7.82 -32.26
N GLY A 63 -1.92 8.67 -32.53
CA GLY A 63 -2.99 8.36 -33.48
C GLY A 63 -2.47 8.14 -34.90
N TRP A 64 -1.50 8.96 -35.32
CA TRP A 64 -0.83 8.84 -36.61
C TRP A 64 -0.11 7.50 -36.75
N LEU A 65 0.72 7.13 -35.78
CA LEU A 65 1.50 5.88 -35.80
C LEU A 65 0.62 4.63 -35.72
N ARG A 66 -0.54 4.71 -35.06
CA ARG A 66 -1.46 3.58 -34.90
C ARG A 66 -2.40 3.37 -36.09
N VAL A 67 -2.46 4.31 -37.03
CA VAL A 67 -3.50 4.37 -38.08
C VAL A 67 -4.89 4.14 -37.47
N ALA A 68 -5.11 4.68 -36.27
CA ALA A 68 -6.34 4.45 -35.54
C ALA A 68 -7.49 5.17 -36.25
N ASP A 69 -8.61 4.48 -36.53
CA ASP A 69 -9.85 5.16 -36.94
C ASP A 69 -10.71 5.39 -35.68
N PRO A 70 -10.73 6.61 -35.12
CA PRO A 70 -11.37 6.86 -33.83
C PRO A 70 -12.90 6.88 -33.92
N ARG A 71 -13.55 6.29 -34.93
CA ARG A 71 -15.00 6.43 -35.20
C ARG A 71 -15.88 6.22 -33.97
N GLU A 72 -15.56 5.22 -33.14
CA GLU A 72 -16.33 4.90 -31.94
C GLU A 72 -16.23 5.99 -30.86
N TRP A 73 -15.11 6.70 -30.78
CA TRP A 73 -14.82 7.70 -29.74
C TRP A 73 -14.84 9.14 -30.24
N TRP A 74 -14.90 9.33 -31.56
CA TRP A 74 -14.76 10.63 -32.20
C TRP A 74 -15.88 11.58 -31.80
N LEU A 75 -17.14 11.10 -31.80
CA LEU A 75 -18.29 11.92 -31.37
C LEU A 75 -18.17 12.29 -29.88
N ALA A 76 -17.78 11.33 -29.03
CA ALA A 76 -17.56 11.59 -27.61
C ALA A 76 -16.45 12.62 -27.38
N GLY A 77 -15.34 12.51 -28.12
CA GLY A 77 -14.24 13.47 -28.12
C GLY A 77 -14.66 14.86 -28.58
N LEU A 78 -15.45 14.94 -29.66
CA LEU A 78 -15.98 16.18 -30.19
C LEU A 78 -16.89 16.89 -29.18
N VAL A 79 -17.84 16.15 -28.61
CA VAL A 79 -18.76 16.68 -27.59
C VAL A 79 -17.98 17.14 -26.36
N ALA A 80 -17.05 16.33 -25.85
CA ALA A 80 -16.23 16.69 -24.69
C ALA A 80 -15.40 17.95 -24.97
N PHE A 81 -14.75 18.04 -26.13
CA PHE A 81 -13.96 19.19 -26.53
C PHE A 81 -14.82 20.46 -26.71
N ALA A 82 -16.00 20.33 -27.32
CA ALA A 82 -16.93 21.44 -27.52
C ALA A 82 -17.49 21.97 -26.19
N VAL A 83 -17.91 21.08 -25.29
CA VAL A 83 -18.37 21.44 -23.93
C VAL A 83 -17.25 22.13 -23.16
N ALA A 84 -16.02 21.60 -23.23
CA ALA A 84 -14.85 22.20 -22.61
C ALA A 84 -14.57 23.60 -23.16
N LYS A 85 -14.55 23.79 -24.48
CA LYS A 85 -14.42 25.12 -25.12
C LYS A 85 -15.54 26.08 -24.71
N GLY A 86 -16.78 25.59 -24.63
CA GLY A 86 -17.93 26.36 -24.15
C GLY A 86 -17.72 26.89 -22.72
N LEU A 87 -17.31 26.01 -21.79
CA LEU A 87 -16.99 26.39 -20.41
C LEU A 87 -15.81 27.39 -20.36
N LYS A 88 -14.76 27.16 -21.18
CA LYS A 88 -13.60 28.06 -21.27
C LYS A 88 -14.01 29.45 -21.70
N TYR A 89 -14.78 29.58 -22.78
CA TYR A 89 -15.19 30.88 -23.29
C TYR A 89 -16.23 31.57 -22.42
N TRP A 90 -17.04 30.82 -21.67
CA TRP A 90 -17.90 31.37 -20.62
C TRP A 90 -17.07 31.96 -19.47
N ALA A 91 -15.99 31.28 -19.06
CA ALA A 91 -15.05 31.78 -18.05
C ALA A 91 -14.28 33.02 -18.56
N VAL A 92 -13.74 32.96 -19.79
CA VAL A 92 -13.01 34.06 -20.44
C VAL A 92 -13.89 35.31 -20.57
N ARG A 93 -15.17 35.16 -20.96
CA ARG A 93 -16.11 36.28 -21.02
C ARG A 93 -16.42 36.86 -19.63
N SER A 94 -16.56 36.00 -18.63
CA SER A 94 -16.89 36.43 -17.26
C SER A 94 -15.77 37.22 -16.60
N LEU A 95 -14.51 36.81 -16.82
CA LEU A 95 -13.29 37.50 -16.38
C LEU A 95 -12.93 38.74 -17.23
N ALA A 96 -13.36 38.77 -18.50
CA ALA A 96 -13.11 39.87 -19.44
C ALA A 96 -11.61 40.22 -19.63
N ASP A 97 -11.19 41.40 -19.19
CA ASP A 97 -9.81 41.91 -19.25
C ASP A 97 -8.88 41.30 -18.19
N ARG A 98 -9.45 40.61 -17.19
CA ARG A 98 -8.70 39.90 -16.15
C ARG A 98 -8.22 38.51 -16.56
N TRP A 99 -8.72 37.97 -17.67
CA TRP A 99 -8.30 36.65 -18.14
C TRP A 99 -6.94 36.71 -18.82
N SER A 100 -5.98 35.90 -18.37
CA SER A 100 -4.71 35.69 -19.06
C SER A 100 -4.14 34.29 -18.80
N PHE A 101 -3.19 33.87 -19.62
CA PHE A 101 -2.47 32.61 -19.44
C PHE A 101 -1.46 32.67 -18.30
N ARG A 102 -0.98 33.85 -17.91
CA ARG A 102 -0.18 34.04 -16.69
C ARG A 102 -1.09 34.28 -15.48
N VAL A 103 -0.66 33.90 -14.28
CA VAL A 103 -1.35 34.37 -13.08
C VAL A 103 -0.88 35.80 -12.81
N LEU A 104 -1.77 36.77 -13.05
CA LEU A 104 -1.53 38.19 -12.76
C LEU A 104 -2.60 38.68 -11.80
N VAL A 105 -2.19 39.12 -10.61
CA VAL A 105 -3.11 39.58 -9.57
C VAL A 105 -2.94 41.08 -9.38
N VAL A 106 -4.04 41.82 -9.53
CA VAL A 106 -4.11 43.24 -9.16
C VAL A 106 -4.44 43.31 -7.66
N PRO A 107 -3.55 43.80 -6.79
CA PRO A 107 -3.80 43.86 -5.34
C PRO A 107 -5.09 44.63 -5.02
N GLY A 108 -5.90 44.10 -4.10
CA GLY A 108 -7.17 44.73 -3.68
C GLY A 108 -8.33 44.62 -4.67
N ALA A 109 -8.14 44.02 -5.85
CA ALA A 109 -9.24 43.84 -6.80
C ALA A 109 -10.25 42.80 -6.29
N PRO A 110 -11.58 43.07 -6.37
CA PRO A 110 -12.60 42.13 -5.89
C PRO A 110 -12.64 40.85 -6.73
N LEU A 111 -12.96 39.71 -6.11
CA LEU A 111 -13.11 38.44 -6.80
C LEU A 111 -14.30 38.47 -7.77
N VAL A 112 -14.13 37.86 -8.95
CA VAL A 112 -15.23 37.71 -9.92
C VAL A 112 -16.07 36.50 -9.54
N THR A 113 -17.32 36.72 -9.15
CA THR A 113 -18.26 35.66 -8.71
C THR A 113 -19.40 35.39 -9.70
N ARG A 114 -19.43 36.10 -10.84
CA ARG A 114 -20.45 35.95 -11.89
C ARG A 114 -20.10 34.87 -12.92
N GLY A 115 -21.11 34.43 -13.68
CA GLY A 115 -20.92 33.43 -14.74
C GLY A 115 -20.61 32.05 -14.17
N PRO A 116 -19.63 31.29 -14.71
CA PRO A 116 -19.30 29.97 -14.18
C PRO A 116 -18.65 30.03 -12.79
N TYR A 117 -18.12 31.19 -12.40
CA TYR A 117 -17.48 31.42 -11.11
C TYR A 117 -18.45 31.36 -9.92
N ARG A 118 -19.77 31.38 -10.18
CA ARG A 118 -20.80 31.13 -9.15
C ARG A 118 -20.84 29.67 -8.69
N PHE A 119 -20.33 28.77 -9.52
CA PHE A 119 -20.39 27.32 -9.29
C PHE A 119 -19.02 26.73 -8.95
N LEU A 120 -17.97 27.25 -9.58
CA LEU A 120 -16.61 26.73 -9.47
C LEU A 120 -15.63 27.89 -9.29
N SER A 121 -14.65 27.76 -8.40
CA SER A 121 -13.60 28.78 -8.25
C SER A 121 -12.69 28.88 -9.48
N HIS A 122 -12.48 27.76 -10.18
CA HIS A 122 -11.51 27.65 -11.30
C HIS A 122 -12.07 26.94 -12.55
N PRO A 123 -13.17 27.43 -13.15
CA PRO A 123 -13.84 26.77 -14.27
C PRO A 123 -12.97 26.70 -15.54
N ASN A 124 -12.08 27.69 -15.75
CA ASN A 124 -11.15 27.70 -16.87
C ASN A 124 -10.17 26.53 -16.81
N TYR A 125 -9.67 26.14 -15.63
CA TYR A 125 -8.75 25.01 -15.51
C TYR A 125 -9.43 23.67 -15.73
N LEU A 126 -10.68 23.53 -15.27
CA LEU A 126 -11.51 22.35 -15.59
C LEU A 126 -11.75 22.25 -17.10
N ALA A 127 -12.06 23.36 -17.75
CA ALA A 127 -12.24 23.41 -19.19
C ALA A 127 -10.97 22.95 -19.92
N VAL A 128 -9.79 23.44 -19.54
CA VAL A 128 -8.53 23.05 -20.19
C VAL A 128 -8.23 21.55 -20.03
N ALA A 129 -8.51 20.95 -18.87
CA ALA A 129 -8.39 19.51 -18.69
C ALA A 129 -9.36 18.74 -19.63
N GLY A 130 -10.59 19.24 -19.79
CA GLY A 130 -11.56 18.71 -20.74
C GLY A 130 -11.13 18.85 -22.20
N GLU A 131 -10.48 19.95 -22.58
CA GLU A 131 -9.93 20.16 -23.93
C GLU A 131 -8.87 19.09 -24.25
N ILE A 132 -7.96 18.80 -23.33
CA ILE A 132 -6.91 17.79 -23.52
C ILE A 132 -7.53 16.39 -23.65
N ALA A 133 -8.44 16.04 -22.74
CA ALA A 133 -9.12 14.74 -22.77
C ALA A 133 -9.96 14.54 -24.04
N GLY A 134 -10.74 15.56 -24.44
CA GLY A 134 -11.55 15.53 -25.66
C GLY A 134 -10.69 15.45 -26.92
N ALA A 135 -9.60 16.23 -26.98
CA ALA A 135 -8.67 16.19 -28.10
C ALA A 135 -7.94 14.85 -28.22
N ALA A 136 -7.59 14.21 -27.12
CA ALA A 136 -6.99 12.87 -27.15
C ALA A 136 -7.87 11.83 -27.85
N LEU A 137 -9.18 11.89 -27.62
CA LEU A 137 -10.16 11.03 -28.29
C LEU A 137 -10.32 11.39 -29.77
N LEU A 138 -10.37 12.68 -30.10
CA LEU A 138 -10.45 13.17 -31.49
C LEU A 138 -9.23 12.76 -32.33
N LEU A 139 -8.05 12.80 -31.73
CA LEU A 139 -6.76 12.53 -32.38
C LEU A 139 -6.39 11.04 -32.39
N GLY A 140 -7.16 10.16 -31.72
CA GLY A 140 -6.91 8.72 -31.71
C GLY A 140 -5.71 8.29 -30.83
N GLY A 141 -5.30 9.12 -29.87
CA GLY A 141 -4.15 8.88 -28.99
C GLY A 141 -4.52 8.76 -27.51
N PRO A 142 -5.20 7.68 -27.08
CA PRO A 142 -5.72 7.57 -25.73
C PRO A 142 -4.64 7.39 -24.66
N ARG A 143 -3.48 6.79 -24.98
CA ARG A 143 -2.42 6.50 -23.99
C ARG A 143 -1.68 7.77 -23.62
N THR A 144 -1.16 8.46 -24.62
CA THR A 144 -0.49 9.76 -24.48
C THR A 144 -1.47 10.83 -24.00
N GLY A 145 -2.72 10.80 -24.46
CA GLY A 145 -3.77 11.70 -23.99
C GLY A 145 -4.09 11.56 -22.51
N ALA A 146 -4.22 10.32 -22.01
CA ALA A 146 -4.39 10.07 -20.58
C ALA A 146 -3.19 10.58 -19.76
N LEU A 147 -1.97 10.30 -20.22
CA LEU A 147 -0.74 10.79 -19.59
C LEU A 147 -0.72 12.32 -19.47
N PHE A 148 -0.98 13.02 -20.57
CA PHE A 148 -0.97 14.49 -20.59
C PHE A 148 -2.14 15.11 -19.84
N THR A 149 -3.32 14.47 -19.82
CA THR A 149 -4.45 14.92 -18.98
C THR A 149 -4.07 14.86 -17.49
N ILE A 150 -3.43 13.77 -17.05
CA ILE A 150 -2.96 13.61 -15.66
C ILE A 150 -1.85 14.62 -15.34
N LEU A 151 -0.83 14.72 -16.20
CA LEU A 151 0.30 15.64 -16.02
C LEU A 151 -0.17 17.09 -15.96
N PHE A 152 -1.05 17.49 -16.87
CA PHE A 152 -1.58 18.85 -16.90
C PHE A 152 -2.53 19.13 -15.74
N GLY A 153 -3.36 18.16 -15.35
CA GLY A 153 -4.18 18.24 -14.15
C GLY A 153 -3.34 18.48 -12.88
N TRP A 154 -2.19 17.81 -12.76
CA TRP A 154 -1.25 18.05 -11.67
C TRP A 154 -0.67 19.48 -11.68
N LEU A 155 -0.28 19.99 -12.85
CA LEU A 155 0.16 21.38 -13.01
C LEU A 155 -0.94 22.37 -12.61
N MET A 156 -2.20 22.12 -13.00
CA MET A 156 -3.34 22.97 -12.64
C MET A 156 -3.60 22.99 -11.15
N LEU A 157 -3.50 21.85 -10.46
CA LEU A 157 -3.66 21.80 -9.00
C LEU A 157 -2.58 22.61 -8.26
N ARG A 158 -1.33 22.56 -8.75
CA ARG A 158 -0.24 23.41 -8.23
C ARG A 158 -0.53 24.88 -8.47
N ARG A 159 -0.99 25.23 -9.68
CA ARG A 159 -1.33 26.59 -10.06
C ARG A 159 -2.48 27.19 -9.25
N ILE A 160 -3.54 26.42 -9.03
CA ILE A 160 -4.68 26.80 -8.17
C ILE A 160 -4.18 27.24 -6.79
N THR A 161 -3.25 26.48 -6.20
CA THR A 161 -2.71 26.78 -4.87
C THR A 161 -1.92 28.10 -4.86
N VAL A 162 -1.20 28.42 -5.94
CA VAL A 162 -0.45 29.68 -6.09
C VAL A 162 -1.42 30.85 -6.26
N GLU A 163 -2.42 30.69 -7.12
CA GLU A 163 -3.42 31.72 -7.41
C GLU A 163 -4.31 32.03 -6.21
N GLU A 164 -4.81 31.02 -5.49
CA GLU A 164 -5.64 31.23 -4.30
C GLU A 164 -4.89 31.97 -3.18
N ARG A 165 -3.59 31.70 -3.03
CA ARG A 165 -2.73 32.44 -2.09
C ARG A 165 -2.56 33.89 -2.51
N ALA A 166 -2.32 34.13 -3.80
CA ALA A 166 -2.13 35.47 -4.33
C ALA A 166 -3.41 36.31 -4.26
N LEU A 167 -4.57 35.68 -4.48
CA LEU A 167 -5.89 36.30 -4.36
C LEU A 167 -6.38 36.44 -2.90
N GLN A 168 -5.58 36.03 -1.90
CA GLN A 168 -5.94 36.03 -0.48
C GLN A 168 -7.29 35.38 -0.20
N VAL A 169 -7.66 34.34 -0.97
CA VAL A 169 -8.92 33.63 -0.76
C VAL A 169 -8.89 33.03 0.65
N PRO A 170 -9.82 33.41 1.56
CA PRO A 170 -9.83 32.88 2.91
C PRO A 170 -9.88 31.36 2.86
N LYS A 171 -8.90 30.68 3.48
CA LYS A 171 -9.02 29.24 3.70
C LYS A 171 -10.27 29.02 4.54
N PRO A 172 -11.18 28.10 4.16
CA PRO A 172 -12.32 27.78 5.00
C PRO A 172 -11.80 27.42 6.40
N SER A 173 -12.22 28.19 7.41
CA SER A 173 -11.79 28.09 8.80
C SER A 173 -12.49 26.98 9.59
N ALA A 174 -13.27 26.12 8.93
CA ALA A 174 -13.95 25.03 9.60
C ALA A 174 -13.03 23.81 9.72
N GLU A 175 -12.81 23.35 10.96
CA GLU A 175 -12.47 21.94 11.19
C GLU A 175 -13.44 21.11 10.34
N PRO A 176 -12.95 20.31 9.37
CA PRO A 176 -13.86 19.53 8.55
C PRO A 176 -14.61 18.58 9.47
N ALA A 177 -15.93 18.77 9.59
CA ALA A 177 -16.82 17.77 10.16
C ALA A 177 -16.42 16.41 9.58
N GLY A 178 -16.14 15.44 10.45
CA GLY A 178 -15.59 14.15 10.04
C GLY A 178 -16.43 13.55 8.92
N LEU A 179 -15.78 13.15 7.82
CA LEU A 179 -16.48 12.59 6.67
C LEU A 179 -17.28 11.36 7.13
N PRO A 180 -18.61 11.27 6.84
CA PRO A 180 -19.40 10.10 7.19
C PRO A 180 -18.75 8.83 6.65
N ARG A 181 -18.83 7.72 7.40
CA ARG A 181 -18.19 6.45 7.02
C ARG A 181 -18.62 5.97 5.63
N TRP A 182 -19.91 6.12 5.29
CA TRP A 182 -20.44 5.76 3.97
C TRP A 182 -19.79 6.57 2.84
N ALA A 183 -19.51 7.86 3.05
CA ALA A 183 -18.88 8.71 2.04
C ALA A 183 -17.43 8.25 1.79
N GLY A 184 -16.74 7.74 2.81
CA GLY A 184 -15.43 7.12 2.68
C GLY A 184 -15.45 5.83 1.85
N TRP A 185 -16.50 5.02 1.99
CA TRP A 185 -16.71 3.83 1.16
C TRP A 185 -16.99 4.19 -0.31
N PHE A 186 -17.79 5.21 -0.57
CA PHE A 186 -18.04 5.72 -1.92
C PHE A 186 -16.75 6.25 -2.56
N ASP A 187 -15.92 6.97 -1.81
CA ASP A 187 -14.59 7.40 -2.27
C ASP A 187 -13.74 6.19 -2.67
N ALA A 188 -13.63 5.18 -1.80
CA ALA A 188 -12.82 3.99 -2.05
C ALA A 188 -13.34 3.17 -3.25
N LEU A 189 -14.65 3.01 -3.37
CA LEU A 189 -15.28 2.31 -4.49
C LEU A 189 -15.07 3.06 -5.80
N SER A 190 -15.21 4.39 -5.79
CA SER A 190 -14.97 5.23 -6.98
C SER A 190 -13.53 5.13 -7.46
N VAL A 191 -12.55 5.21 -6.55
CA VAL A 191 -11.13 5.03 -6.90
C VAL A 191 -10.89 3.63 -7.46
N THR A 192 -11.45 2.60 -6.85
CA THR A 192 -11.30 1.21 -7.32
C THR A 192 -11.84 1.04 -8.74
N LEU A 193 -13.03 1.57 -9.01
CA LEU A 193 -13.65 1.53 -10.34
C LEU A 193 -12.87 2.34 -11.36
N LEU A 194 -12.30 3.50 -10.99
CA LEU A 194 -11.42 4.26 -11.87
C LEU A 194 -10.11 3.52 -12.18
N LEU A 195 -9.54 2.80 -11.21
CA LEU A 195 -8.37 1.95 -11.44
C LEU A 195 -8.70 0.76 -12.36
N ILE A 196 -9.89 0.14 -12.20
CA ILE A 196 -10.40 -0.88 -13.10
C ILE A 196 -10.59 -0.30 -14.51
N ALA A 197 -11.22 0.87 -14.63
CA ALA A 197 -11.41 1.56 -15.90
C ALA A 197 -10.08 1.86 -16.59
N LEU A 198 -9.10 2.39 -15.86
CA LEU A 198 -7.76 2.69 -16.35
C LEU A 198 -7.04 1.41 -16.80
N LYS A 199 -7.11 0.33 -16.00
CA LYS A 199 -6.55 -0.97 -16.37
C LYS A 199 -7.16 -1.47 -17.68
N VAL A 200 -8.50 -1.48 -17.79
CA VAL A 200 -9.23 -1.90 -18.99
C VAL A 200 -8.97 -0.99 -20.20
N ALA A 201 -8.68 0.29 -20.00
CA ALA A 201 -8.32 1.20 -21.08
C ALA A 201 -6.91 0.95 -21.62
N ILE A 202 -6.00 0.48 -20.77
CA ILE A 202 -4.59 0.22 -21.13
C ILE A 202 -4.41 -1.24 -21.62
N SER A 203 -5.21 -2.20 -21.13
CA SER A 203 -5.15 -3.63 -21.50
C SER A 203 -6.35 -4.08 -22.36
N SER A 204 -6.32 -5.29 -22.90
CA SER A 204 -7.43 -5.89 -23.67
C SER A 204 -8.64 -6.33 -22.81
N GLY A 205 -8.91 -5.64 -21.71
CA GLY A 205 -9.90 -6.00 -20.69
C GLY A 205 -9.30 -6.54 -19.40
N LEU A 206 -10.19 -6.79 -18.43
CA LEU A 206 -9.91 -7.32 -17.10
C LEU A 206 -10.74 -8.59 -16.90
N ARG A 207 -10.10 -9.66 -16.42
CA ARG A 207 -10.75 -10.90 -16.01
C ARG A 207 -10.50 -11.11 -14.53
N ALA A 208 -11.55 -11.40 -13.79
CA ALA A 208 -11.47 -11.72 -12.37
C ALA A 208 -12.42 -12.88 -12.07
N SER A 209 -12.05 -13.74 -11.13
CA SER A 209 -12.95 -14.78 -10.61
C SER A 209 -13.41 -14.37 -9.22
N ALA A 210 -14.73 -14.17 -9.06
CA ALA A 210 -15.36 -13.85 -7.79
C ALA A 210 -16.56 -14.76 -7.57
N PHE A 211 -16.68 -15.36 -6.39
CA PHE A 211 -17.79 -16.25 -6.02
C PHE A 211 -18.06 -17.39 -7.02
N GLY A 212 -17.01 -17.95 -7.60
CA GLY A 212 -17.12 -19.00 -8.62
C GLY A 212 -17.53 -18.52 -10.01
N GLN A 213 -17.82 -17.23 -10.20
CA GLN A 213 -18.14 -16.64 -11.50
C GLN A 213 -16.96 -15.89 -12.11
N LEU A 214 -16.82 -15.99 -13.43
CA LEU A 214 -15.83 -15.26 -14.20
C LEU A 214 -16.39 -13.89 -14.60
N ILE A 215 -15.93 -12.83 -13.95
CA ILE A 215 -16.27 -11.45 -14.28
C ILE A 215 -15.28 -10.95 -15.34
N THR A 216 -15.80 -10.57 -16.50
CA THR A 216 -14.99 -9.98 -17.58
C THR A 216 -15.44 -8.55 -17.86
N VAL A 217 -14.52 -7.59 -17.70
CA VAL A 217 -14.74 -6.18 -18.04
C VAL A 217 -13.95 -5.85 -19.30
N ARG A 218 -14.62 -5.63 -20.43
CA ARG A 218 -13.99 -5.25 -21.70
C ARG A 218 -14.08 -3.77 -22.04
N GLN A 219 -15.07 -3.08 -21.45
CA GLN A 219 -15.39 -1.70 -21.77
C GLN A 219 -15.01 -0.78 -20.59
N ALA A 220 -13.97 0.04 -20.76
CA ALA A 220 -13.46 0.93 -19.72
C ALA A 220 -14.47 2.00 -19.28
N TRP A 221 -15.36 2.42 -20.18
CA TRP A 221 -16.32 3.50 -19.91
C TRP A 221 -17.39 3.12 -18.88
N ARG A 222 -17.76 1.84 -18.75
CA ARG A 222 -18.78 1.39 -17.79
C ARG A 222 -18.34 1.60 -16.33
N PRO A 223 -17.19 1.05 -15.86
CA PRO A 223 -16.72 1.31 -14.51
C PRO A 223 -16.38 2.79 -14.28
N ALA A 224 -15.90 3.51 -15.30
CA ALA A 224 -15.68 4.95 -15.19
C ALA A 224 -16.99 5.72 -14.96
N LEU A 225 -18.06 5.39 -15.68
CA LEU A 225 -19.36 6.04 -15.52
C LEU A 225 -19.97 5.76 -14.13
N ILE A 226 -19.88 4.52 -13.66
CA ILE A 226 -20.33 4.16 -12.29
C ILE A 226 -19.51 4.94 -11.25
N ALA A 227 -18.19 5.03 -11.42
CA ALA A 227 -17.34 5.82 -10.53
C ALA A 227 -17.75 7.30 -10.52
N LEU A 228 -18.00 7.89 -11.68
CA LEU A 228 -18.45 9.28 -11.79
C LEU A 228 -19.82 9.49 -11.12
N ALA A 229 -20.76 8.57 -11.30
CA ALA A 229 -22.07 8.62 -10.64
C ALA A 229 -21.95 8.52 -9.11
N LEU A 230 -21.11 7.61 -8.61
CA LEU A 230 -20.83 7.48 -7.18
C LEU A 230 -20.16 8.73 -6.61
N MET A 231 -19.17 9.30 -7.33
CA MET A 231 -18.52 10.55 -6.94
C MET A 231 -19.50 11.72 -6.94
N ALA A 232 -20.39 11.80 -7.93
CA ALA A 232 -21.42 12.84 -8.01
C ALA A 232 -22.41 12.73 -6.84
N PHE A 233 -22.93 11.53 -6.56
CA PHE A 233 -23.82 11.30 -5.42
C PHE A 233 -23.14 11.62 -4.09
N ARG A 234 -21.90 11.12 -3.91
CA ARG A 234 -21.07 11.40 -2.73
C ARG A 234 -20.86 12.89 -2.56
N HIS A 235 -20.52 13.62 -3.62
CA HIS A 235 -20.29 15.07 -3.56
C HIS A 235 -21.59 15.85 -3.32
N TRP A 236 -22.73 15.38 -3.83
CA TRP A 236 -24.04 15.98 -3.58
C TRP A 236 -24.45 15.89 -2.10
N ARG A 237 -24.25 14.72 -1.47
CA ARG A 237 -24.64 14.49 -0.06
C ARG A 237 -23.58 14.87 0.96
N ALA A 238 -22.30 14.78 0.61
CA ALA A 238 -21.16 15.11 1.47
C ALA A 238 -20.09 15.87 0.64
N PRO A 239 -20.28 17.18 0.39
CA PRO A 239 -19.45 17.95 -0.53
C PRO A 239 -17.99 18.08 -0.07
N ARG A 240 -17.77 18.14 1.25
CA ARG A 240 -16.46 18.36 1.88
C ARG A 240 -16.17 17.37 3.01
N PRO A 241 -14.89 17.06 3.27
CA PRO A 241 -13.75 17.31 2.39
C PRO A 241 -13.85 16.45 1.11
N HIS A 242 -13.46 16.98 -0.05
CA HIS A 242 -13.47 16.21 -1.30
C HIS A 242 -12.28 15.24 -1.36
N LEU A 243 -12.43 14.13 -2.09
CA LEU A 243 -11.40 13.07 -2.19
C LEU A 243 -10.01 13.62 -2.55
N VAL A 244 -9.94 14.50 -3.55
CA VAL A 244 -8.68 15.11 -4.00
C VAL A 244 -8.02 15.93 -2.88
N GLN A 245 -8.79 16.70 -2.12
CA GLN A 245 -8.28 17.45 -0.96
C GLN A 245 -7.75 16.50 0.11
N ARG A 246 -8.47 15.42 0.42
CA ARG A 246 -8.01 14.41 1.40
C ARG A 246 -6.69 13.76 0.97
N ILE A 247 -6.54 13.46 -0.33
CA ILE A 247 -5.29 12.92 -0.88
C ILE A 247 -4.16 13.95 -0.72
N TRP A 248 -4.40 15.22 -1.06
CA TRP A 248 -3.39 16.28 -0.89
C TRP A 248 -3.04 16.56 0.57
N GLU A 249 -4.02 16.55 1.46
CA GLU A 249 -3.82 16.69 2.90
C GLU A 249 -3.02 15.51 3.44
N ALA A 250 -3.32 14.28 3.01
CA ALA A 250 -2.54 13.10 3.38
C ALA A 250 -1.09 13.19 2.86
N LEU A 251 -0.89 13.57 1.60
CA LEU A 251 0.44 13.80 1.03
C LEU A 251 1.19 14.94 1.72
N GLY A 252 0.47 15.99 2.12
CA GLY A 252 1.01 17.12 2.88
C GLY A 252 1.39 16.73 4.30
N ALA A 253 0.56 15.92 4.97
CA ALA A 253 0.82 15.39 6.30
C ALA A 253 2.04 14.45 6.29
N ALA A 254 2.18 13.62 5.25
CA ALA A 254 3.34 12.75 5.08
C ALA A 254 4.67 13.52 4.96
N ARG A 255 4.64 14.81 4.58
CA ARG A 255 5.82 15.68 4.53
C ARG A 255 6.15 16.35 5.87
N ARG A 256 5.24 16.33 6.84
CA ARG A 256 5.46 16.92 8.16
C ARG A 256 6.21 15.93 9.05
N ARG A 257 7.08 16.43 9.92
CA ARG A 257 7.63 15.60 11.01
C ARG A 257 6.51 15.24 11.98
N PRO A 258 6.49 14.01 12.52
CA PRO A 258 7.48 12.92 12.37
C PRO A 258 7.23 12.00 11.16
N TYR A 259 6.12 12.13 10.46
CA TYR A 259 5.72 11.22 9.36
C TYR A 259 6.72 11.19 8.21
N ALA A 260 7.36 12.31 7.89
CA ALA A 260 8.42 12.37 6.89
C ALA A 260 9.61 11.46 7.25
N ASP A 261 9.96 11.39 8.54
CA ASP A 261 11.06 10.56 9.01
C ASP A 261 10.66 9.08 8.97
N ILE A 262 9.42 8.74 9.31
CA ILE A 262 8.87 7.37 9.16
C ILE A 262 8.93 6.92 7.68
N VAL A 263 8.52 7.77 6.74
CA VAL A 263 8.59 7.45 5.30
C VAL A 263 10.03 7.24 4.84
N ARG A 264 10.99 8.03 5.34
CA ARG A 264 12.42 7.84 5.05
C ARG A 264 12.94 6.51 5.60
N ILE A 265 12.65 6.20 6.87
CA ILE A 265 13.06 4.94 7.52
C ILE A 265 12.49 3.74 6.75
N TRP A 266 11.20 3.82 6.38
CA TRP A 266 10.54 2.82 5.55
C TRP A 266 11.27 2.66 4.20
N ALA A 267 11.44 3.74 3.45
CA ALA A 267 12.05 3.68 2.11
C ALA A 267 13.48 3.13 2.16
N VAL A 268 14.32 3.66 3.05
CA VAL A 268 15.73 3.26 3.17
C VAL A 268 15.85 1.79 3.61
N SER A 269 15.12 1.37 4.65
CA SER A 269 15.22 -0.02 5.13
C SER A 269 14.70 -1.03 4.11
N ARG A 270 13.58 -0.73 3.43
CA ARG A 270 12.98 -1.66 2.47
C ARG A 270 13.80 -1.75 1.19
N PHE A 271 14.24 -0.61 0.66
CA PHE A 271 15.12 -0.56 -0.50
C PHE A 271 16.46 -1.26 -0.21
N GLY A 272 17.04 -1.02 0.97
CA GLY A 272 18.27 -1.68 1.41
C GLY A 272 18.17 -3.20 1.40
N VAL A 273 17.11 -3.78 1.98
CA VAL A 273 16.90 -5.23 1.99
C VAL A 273 16.77 -5.81 0.57
N VAL A 274 15.97 -5.18 -0.30
CA VAL A 274 15.77 -5.67 -1.68
C VAL A 274 17.07 -5.54 -2.48
N MET A 275 17.82 -4.45 -2.29
CA MET A 275 19.10 -4.23 -2.96
C MET A 275 20.16 -5.24 -2.51
N VAL A 276 20.30 -5.48 -1.19
CA VAL A 276 21.19 -6.52 -0.66
C VAL A 276 20.80 -7.88 -1.23
N GLY A 277 19.51 -8.20 -1.28
CA GLY A 277 19.00 -9.43 -1.90
C GLY A 277 19.37 -9.56 -3.37
N ALA A 278 19.15 -8.50 -4.16
CA ALA A 278 19.48 -8.47 -5.58
C ALA A 278 20.98 -8.65 -5.81
N VAL A 279 21.82 -7.90 -5.09
CA VAL A 279 23.29 -8.02 -5.17
C VAL A 279 23.75 -9.41 -4.75
N ALA A 280 23.21 -9.96 -3.67
CA ALA A 280 23.56 -11.31 -3.20
C ALA A 280 23.22 -12.37 -4.26
N VAL A 281 22.05 -12.30 -4.89
CA VAL A 281 21.66 -13.24 -5.97
C VAL A 281 22.56 -13.10 -7.19
N LEU A 282 22.98 -11.88 -7.54
CA LEU A 282 23.87 -11.65 -8.68
C LEU A 282 25.31 -12.14 -8.44
N ILE A 283 25.81 -12.02 -7.20
CA ILE A 283 27.19 -12.39 -6.85
C ILE A 283 27.30 -13.87 -6.45
N ILE A 284 26.43 -14.33 -5.56
CA ILE A 284 26.49 -15.68 -4.98
C ILE A 284 25.79 -16.70 -5.89
N GLY A 285 24.80 -16.26 -6.67
CA GLY A 285 23.96 -17.13 -7.47
C GLY A 285 22.88 -17.84 -6.65
N ARG A 286 22.27 -18.85 -7.27
CA ARG A 286 21.24 -19.71 -6.66
C ARG A 286 21.74 -21.17 -6.64
N PRO A 287 21.26 -22.01 -5.72
CA PRO A 287 21.54 -23.44 -5.75
C PRO A 287 20.97 -24.09 -7.03
N PRO A 288 21.58 -25.19 -7.51
CA PRO A 288 21.20 -25.85 -8.76
C PRO A 288 19.81 -26.49 -8.72
N THR A 289 19.35 -26.90 -7.54
CA THR A 289 18.00 -27.41 -7.30
C THR A 289 17.25 -26.47 -6.35
N MET A 290 16.04 -26.09 -6.74
CA MET A 290 15.15 -25.24 -5.94
C MET A 290 13.75 -25.84 -5.93
N GLU A 291 13.09 -25.77 -4.77
CA GLU A 291 11.73 -26.26 -4.60
C GLU A 291 10.70 -25.42 -5.38
N TYR A 292 10.94 -24.11 -5.49
CA TYR A 292 10.10 -23.18 -6.22
C TYR A 292 10.95 -22.24 -7.09
N ARG A 293 10.75 -22.31 -8.41
CA ARG A 293 11.37 -21.42 -9.39
C ARG A 293 10.31 -20.76 -10.24
N VAL A 294 10.34 -19.43 -10.27
CA VAL A 294 9.38 -18.58 -10.99
C VAL A 294 9.91 -18.22 -12.37
N SER A 295 11.20 -17.88 -12.47
CA SER A 295 11.84 -17.44 -13.71
C SER A 295 13.32 -17.82 -13.77
N ASN A 296 13.82 -17.99 -14.99
CA ASN A 296 15.25 -18.14 -15.25
C ASN A 296 16.00 -16.81 -15.06
N ASP A 297 15.31 -15.67 -15.18
CA ASP A 297 15.88 -14.35 -14.90
C ASP A 297 16.09 -14.17 -13.38
N LEU A 298 17.32 -13.82 -13.01
CA LEU A 298 17.76 -13.63 -11.61
C LEU A 298 16.89 -12.64 -10.84
N LEU A 299 16.51 -11.53 -11.47
CA LEU A 299 15.77 -10.45 -10.83
C LEU A 299 14.26 -10.68 -10.90
N ALA A 300 13.74 -11.22 -12.01
CA ALA A 300 12.31 -11.54 -12.11
C ALA A 300 11.88 -12.58 -11.04
N ASP A 301 12.78 -13.49 -10.70
CA ASP A 301 12.59 -14.53 -9.69
C ASP A 301 12.91 -14.08 -8.26
N LEU A 302 13.51 -12.90 -8.06
CA LEU A 302 14.04 -12.45 -6.76
C LEU A 302 13.05 -12.64 -5.58
N PRO A 303 11.75 -12.30 -5.70
CA PRO A 303 10.80 -12.47 -4.59
C PRO A 303 10.31 -13.92 -4.41
N GLY A 304 10.54 -14.81 -5.37
CA GLY A 304 10.07 -16.20 -5.38
C GLY A 304 10.90 -17.08 -4.44
N ARG A 305 10.78 -16.87 -3.13
CA ARG A 305 11.54 -17.58 -2.10
C ARG A 305 10.60 -18.26 -1.11
N TRP A 306 10.88 -19.54 -0.82
CA TRP A 306 10.24 -20.30 0.25
C TRP A 306 8.69 -20.22 0.20
N ASP A 307 8.04 -19.65 1.21
CA ASP A 307 6.57 -19.58 1.34
C ASP A 307 5.90 -18.71 0.27
N ALA A 308 6.66 -17.89 -0.47
CA ALA A 308 6.12 -17.10 -1.57
C ALA A 308 5.40 -17.98 -2.60
N GLY A 309 5.90 -19.19 -2.84
CA GLY A 309 5.27 -20.16 -3.75
C GLY A 309 3.90 -20.62 -3.25
N TRP A 310 3.74 -20.87 -1.95
CA TRP A 310 2.47 -21.24 -1.34
C TRP A 310 1.44 -20.12 -1.44
N TYR A 311 1.82 -18.88 -1.09
CA TYR A 311 0.91 -17.74 -1.20
C TYR A 311 0.51 -17.45 -2.65
N ALA A 312 1.45 -17.54 -3.60
CA ALA A 312 1.19 -17.38 -5.02
C ALA A 312 0.25 -18.48 -5.56
N ALA A 313 0.46 -19.74 -5.17
CA ALA A 313 -0.39 -20.86 -5.55
C ALA A 313 -1.82 -20.69 -5.04
N ILE A 314 -2.01 -20.36 -3.75
CA ILE A 314 -3.34 -20.13 -3.17
C ILE A 314 -4.04 -18.96 -3.86
N ALA A 315 -3.32 -17.89 -4.18
CA ALA A 315 -3.88 -16.75 -4.88
C ALA A 315 -4.41 -17.10 -6.29
N GLN A 316 -3.81 -18.09 -6.96
CA GLN A 316 -4.17 -18.48 -8.33
C GLN A 316 -5.18 -19.62 -8.37
N GLU A 317 -4.96 -20.66 -7.57
CA GLU A 317 -5.65 -21.95 -7.65
C GLU A 317 -6.62 -22.17 -6.48
N GLY A 318 -6.54 -21.34 -5.44
CA GLY A 318 -7.24 -21.56 -4.17
C GLY A 318 -6.57 -22.64 -3.32
N TYR A 319 -7.30 -23.15 -2.34
CA TYR A 319 -6.84 -24.22 -1.44
C TYR A 319 -7.02 -25.60 -2.06
N ARG A 320 -6.39 -25.85 -3.22
CA ARG A 320 -6.37 -27.18 -3.84
C ARG A 320 -5.28 -28.05 -3.23
N ASP A 321 -5.58 -29.34 -3.03
CA ASP A 321 -4.61 -30.32 -2.55
C ASP A 321 -3.57 -30.62 -3.63
N ARG A 322 -2.32 -30.23 -3.37
CA ARG A 322 -1.14 -30.63 -4.16
C ARG A 322 -0.38 -31.71 -3.39
N ALA A 323 -1.00 -32.87 -3.16
CA ALA A 323 -0.24 -34.02 -2.68
C ALA A 323 0.48 -34.66 -3.88
N ARG A 324 1.82 -34.58 -3.92
CA ARG A 324 2.62 -35.46 -4.79
C ARG A 324 2.61 -36.86 -4.18
N ALA A 325 2.45 -37.89 -5.01
CA ALA A 325 2.51 -39.28 -4.56
C ALA A 325 3.89 -39.57 -3.95
N GLY A 326 3.93 -39.99 -2.68
CA GLY A 326 5.14 -40.45 -1.99
C GLY A 326 5.81 -39.46 -1.01
N GLU A 327 5.33 -38.22 -0.85
CA GLU A 327 5.87 -37.27 0.15
C GLU A 327 4.86 -37.03 1.30
N PRO A 328 5.31 -36.76 2.55
CA PRO A 328 4.43 -36.29 3.61
C PRO A 328 3.71 -35.03 3.12
N ALA A 329 2.38 -35.10 3.02
CA ALA A 329 1.60 -34.21 2.18
C ALA A 329 1.65 -32.77 2.70
N GLN A 330 2.55 -31.96 2.14
CA GLN A 330 2.55 -30.54 2.33
C GLN A 330 1.29 -29.94 1.68
N ARG A 331 0.37 -29.37 2.49
CA ARG A 331 -0.90 -28.80 2.02
C ARG A 331 -1.01 -27.29 2.23
N ALA A 332 -1.67 -26.65 1.26
CA ALA A 332 -1.96 -25.22 1.24
C ALA A 332 -2.77 -24.74 2.46
N VAL A 333 -3.54 -25.63 3.11
CA VAL A 333 -4.34 -25.32 4.31
C VAL A 333 -3.51 -24.84 5.49
N ALA A 334 -2.18 -25.05 5.49
CA ALA A 334 -1.27 -24.47 6.48
C ALA A 334 -1.21 -22.93 6.46
N PHE A 335 -1.58 -22.30 5.34
CA PHE A 335 -1.45 -20.87 5.13
C PHE A 335 -2.80 -20.17 5.23
N PHE A 336 -2.88 -19.18 6.13
CA PHE A 336 -4.12 -18.46 6.41
C PHE A 336 -4.49 -17.46 5.29
N PRO A 337 -5.78 -17.11 5.13
CA PRO A 337 -6.31 -16.59 3.88
C PRO A 337 -6.07 -15.10 3.64
N ALA A 338 -5.86 -14.26 4.66
CA ALA A 338 -5.88 -12.81 4.48
C ALA A 338 -4.85 -12.31 3.45
N TYR A 339 -3.60 -12.74 3.56
CA TYR A 339 -2.53 -12.35 2.65
C TYR A 339 -2.69 -12.93 1.22
N PRO A 340 -2.90 -14.23 1.00
CA PRO A 340 -3.10 -14.76 -0.35
C PRO A 340 -4.39 -14.24 -1.01
N MET A 341 -5.43 -13.87 -0.25
CA MET A 341 -6.61 -13.22 -0.83
C MET A 341 -6.34 -11.77 -1.24
N LEU A 342 -5.52 -11.02 -0.49
CA LEU A 342 -5.02 -9.71 -0.96
C LEU A 342 -4.17 -9.86 -2.22
N LEU A 343 -3.31 -10.88 -2.28
CA LEU A 343 -2.52 -11.19 -3.45
C LEU A 343 -3.39 -11.59 -4.65
N ARG A 344 -4.45 -12.36 -4.43
CA ARG A 344 -5.47 -12.70 -5.44
C ARG A 344 -6.21 -11.47 -5.95
N ALA A 345 -6.54 -10.52 -5.07
CA ALA A 345 -7.15 -9.26 -5.50
C ALA A 345 -6.17 -8.43 -6.35
N ALA A 346 -4.88 -8.41 -5.99
CA ALA A 346 -3.84 -7.72 -6.75
C ALA A 346 -3.47 -8.42 -8.06
N SER A 347 -3.65 -9.74 -8.15
CA SER A 347 -3.35 -10.52 -9.35
C SER A 347 -4.11 -10.00 -10.57
N VAL A 348 -5.35 -9.55 -10.36
CA VAL A 348 -6.22 -8.92 -11.37
C VAL A 348 -5.53 -7.76 -12.12
N PHE A 349 -4.67 -7.00 -11.45
CA PHE A 349 -3.95 -5.87 -12.04
C PHE A 349 -2.62 -6.27 -12.65
N THR A 350 -2.05 -7.41 -12.26
CA THR A 350 -0.70 -7.83 -12.62
C THR A 350 -0.66 -8.90 -13.72
N GLU A 351 -1.81 -9.48 -14.10
CA GLU A 351 -1.86 -10.46 -15.19
C GLU A 351 -1.26 -9.91 -16.51
N PRO A 352 -0.32 -10.66 -17.12
CA PRO A 352 0.25 -10.29 -18.41
C PRO A 352 -0.78 -10.43 -19.53
N GLN A 353 -0.67 -9.53 -20.51
CA GLN A 353 -1.51 -9.57 -21.69
C GLN A 353 -0.97 -10.65 -22.62
N ARG A 354 -1.82 -11.58 -23.06
CA ARG A 354 -1.42 -12.61 -24.02
C ARG A 354 -1.24 -11.95 -25.40
N VAL A 355 -0.01 -11.97 -25.91
CA VAL A 355 0.36 -11.48 -27.25
C VAL A 355 0.40 -12.68 -28.19
N ALA A 356 0.03 -12.49 -29.47
CA ALA A 356 -0.12 -13.57 -30.44
C ALA A 356 1.13 -14.47 -30.55
N ASP A 357 2.32 -13.88 -30.48
CA ASP A 357 3.60 -14.59 -30.66
C ASP A 357 4.23 -15.08 -29.34
N MET A 358 3.54 -14.96 -28.20
CA MET A 358 4.08 -15.37 -26.91
C MET A 358 3.80 -16.84 -26.61
N THR A 359 4.88 -17.62 -26.45
CA THR A 359 4.82 -19.02 -25.98
C THR A 359 4.10 -19.12 -24.63
N TYR A 360 3.37 -20.23 -24.44
CA TYR A 360 2.64 -20.48 -23.20
C TYR A 360 3.55 -20.48 -21.96
N ASP A 361 4.74 -21.08 -22.06
CA ASP A 361 5.71 -21.12 -20.95
C ASP A 361 6.16 -19.72 -20.54
N ARG A 362 6.45 -18.85 -21.51
CA ARG A 362 6.81 -17.46 -21.25
C ARG A 362 5.67 -16.67 -20.61
N TYR A 363 4.43 -16.94 -21.03
CA TYR A 363 3.25 -16.35 -20.41
C TYR A 363 3.10 -16.75 -18.94
N ILE A 364 3.25 -18.03 -18.62
CA ILE A 364 3.18 -18.55 -17.24
C ILE A 364 4.32 -17.98 -16.39
N GLU A 365 5.55 -17.97 -16.91
CA GLU A 365 6.72 -17.39 -16.25
C GLU A 365 6.48 -15.92 -15.88
N LEU A 366 6.02 -15.10 -16.84
CA LEU A 366 5.71 -13.69 -16.61
C LEU A 366 4.56 -13.51 -15.61
N ARG A 367 3.54 -14.37 -15.67
CA ARG A 367 2.40 -14.31 -14.74
C ARG A 367 2.82 -14.60 -13.31
N GLN A 368 3.61 -15.66 -13.10
CA GLN A 368 4.15 -16.01 -11.79
C GLN A 368 5.09 -14.91 -11.27
N SER A 369 6.00 -14.42 -12.11
CA SER A 369 6.97 -13.35 -11.76
C SER A 369 6.25 -12.10 -11.28
N ARG A 370 5.28 -11.62 -12.05
CA ARG A 370 4.50 -10.43 -11.69
C ARG A 370 3.70 -10.64 -10.40
N LEU A 371 3.22 -11.86 -10.14
CA LEU A 371 2.48 -12.14 -8.92
C LEU A 371 3.39 -12.12 -7.68
N VAL A 372 4.55 -12.76 -7.70
CA VAL A 372 5.46 -12.73 -6.55
C VAL A 372 6.00 -11.32 -6.29
N TRP A 373 6.25 -10.53 -7.34
CA TRP A 373 6.55 -9.11 -7.21
C TRP A 373 5.38 -8.30 -6.61
N ALA A 374 4.14 -8.58 -7.03
CA ALA A 374 2.97 -7.97 -6.42
C ALA A 374 2.88 -8.31 -4.92
N GLY A 375 3.17 -9.55 -4.53
CA GLY A 375 3.24 -9.95 -3.13
C GLY A 375 4.28 -9.13 -2.33
N LEU A 376 5.50 -9.02 -2.84
CA LEU A 376 6.53 -8.18 -2.22
C LEU A 376 6.08 -6.73 -2.08
N LEU A 377 5.52 -6.14 -3.14
CA LEU A 377 5.03 -4.76 -3.12
C LEU A 377 3.89 -4.55 -2.13
N ILE A 378 2.98 -5.52 -1.99
CA ILE A 378 1.91 -5.50 -0.98
C ILE A 378 2.52 -5.51 0.42
N ALA A 379 3.49 -6.38 0.70
CA ALA A 379 4.14 -6.47 2.00
C ALA A 379 4.86 -5.15 2.35
N VAL A 380 5.61 -4.58 1.40
CA VAL A 380 6.29 -3.29 1.56
C VAL A 380 5.28 -2.15 1.75
N ALA A 381 4.20 -2.12 0.98
CA ALA A 381 3.18 -1.08 1.07
C ALA A 381 2.41 -1.11 2.40
N ILE A 382 2.08 -2.30 2.93
CA ILE A 382 1.39 -2.47 4.21
C ILE A 382 2.31 -2.18 5.40
N PHE A 383 3.62 -2.35 5.23
CA PHE A 383 4.57 -2.06 6.30
C PHE A 383 4.58 -0.57 6.69
N LEU A 384 4.39 0.36 5.74
CA LEU A 384 4.33 1.79 6.04
C LEU A 384 3.20 2.17 7.03
N PRO A 385 1.92 1.82 6.81
CA PRO A 385 0.88 2.08 7.80
C PRO A 385 1.08 1.29 9.09
N ALA A 386 1.79 0.14 9.08
CA ALA A 386 2.20 -0.56 10.30
C ALA A 386 3.14 0.30 11.16
N LEU A 387 4.15 0.94 10.54
CA LEU A 387 5.07 1.85 11.22
C LEU A 387 4.37 3.10 11.75
N VAL A 388 3.42 3.65 10.99
CA VAL A 388 2.62 4.80 11.44
C VAL A 388 1.74 4.41 12.64
N ALA A 389 1.11 3.23 12.60
CA ALA A 389 0.32 2.72 13.73
C ALA A 389 1.21 2.50 14.96
N LEU A 390 2.42 1.95 14.77
CA LEU A 390 3.39 1.71 15.85
C LEU A 390 3.88 3.00 16.49
N TYR A 391 4.27 3.98 15.66
CA TYR A 391 4.64 5.31 16.14
C TYR A 391 3.50 5.93 16.97
N ARG A 392 2.26 5.94 16.44
CA ARG A 392 1.10 6.50 17.15
C ARG A 392 0.71 5.73 18.40
N TRP A 393 1.03 4.45 18.47
CA TRP A 393 0.81 3.62 19.65
C TRP A 393 1.83 3.93 20.75
N MET A 394 3.08 4.19 20.37
CA MET A 394 4.16 4.54 21.30
C MET A 394 4.15 6.02 21.72
N GLU A 395 3.75 6.93 20.84
CA GLU A 395 3.68 8.37 21.09
C GLU A 395 2.75 8.73 22.26
N VAL A 396 1.67 7.97 22.46
CA VAL A 396 0.74 8.20 23.59
C VAL A 396 1.34 7.71 24.93
N ARG A 397 2.42 6.93 24.89
CA ARG A 397 3.03 6.27 26.06
C ARG A 397 4.33 6.91 26.50
N SER A 398 5.01 7.61 25.62
CA SER A 398 6.36 8.10 25.84
C SER A 398 6.68 9.28 24.93
N THR A 399 7.96 9.62 24.80
CA THR A 399 8.41 10.75 24.00
C THR A 399 8.36 10.45 22.49
N PRO A 400 8.21 11.47 21.63
CA PRO A 400 8.33 11.32 20.18
C PRO A 400 9.65 10.66 19.73
N ASP A 401 10.74 10.92 20.46
CA ASP A 401 12.04 10.29 20.24
C ASP A 401 11.99 8.78 20.50
N ALA A 402 11.41 8.34 21.63
CA ALA A 402 11.25 6.91 21.92
C ALA A 402 10.32 6.23 20.90
N ALA A 403 9.26 6.92 20.45
CA ALA A 403 8.37 6.44 19.40
C ALA A 403 9.08 6.27 18.05
N LEU A 404 9.92 7.22 17.65
CA LEU A 404 10.71 7.11 16.44
C LEU A 404 11.79 6.03 16.57
N ALA A 405 12.49 5.96 17.70
CA ALA A 405 13.47 4.91 17.97
C ALA A 405 12.85 3.50 17.90
N THR A 406 11.62 3.33 18.39
CA THR A 406 10.86 2.08 18.25
C THR A 406 10.68 1.68 16.79
N VAL A 407 10.30 2.63 15.94
CA VAL A 407 10.14 2.43 14.49
C VAL A 407 11.47 2.05 13.82
N VAL A 408 12.57 2.72 14.18
CA VAL A 408 13.89 2.44 13.61
C VAL A 408 14.39 1.06 14.04
N PHE A 409 14.31 0.71 15.33
CA PHE A 409 14.74 -0.59 15.83
C PHE A 409 13.99 -1.75 15.19
N LEU A 410 12.67 -1.64 15.05
CA LEU A 410 11.87 -2.65 14.35
C LEU A 410 12.26 -2.75 12.87
N SER A 411 12.47 -1.62 12.20
CA SER A 411 12.79 -1.59 10.77
C SER A 411 14.18 -2.14 10.44
N ALA A 412 15.13 -1.97 11.36
CA ALA A 412 16.51 -2.45 11.24
C ALA A 412 16.71 -3.89 11.72
N TYR A 413 15.77 -4.46 12.50
CA TYR A 413 15.90 -5.78 13.11
C TYR A 413 16.33 -6.86 12.10
N PRO A 414 17.20 -7.83 12.47
CA PRO A 414 17.72 -8.81 11.52
C PRO A 414 16.63 -9.54 10.72
N PHE A 415 15.52 -9.92 11.36
CA PHE A 415 14.40 -10.59 10.69
C PHE A 415 13.35 -9.66 10.09
N ALA A 416 13.57 -8.34 10.12
CA ALA A 416 12.71 -7.41 9.40
C ALA A 416 12.81 -7.58 7.88
N VAL A 417 13.68 -8.46 7.36
CA VAL A 417 13.70 -8.91 5.95
C VAL A 417 12.32 -9.38 5.48
N PHE A 418 11.52 -10.01 6.35
CA PHE A 418 10.20 -10.51 6.00
C PHE A 418 9.15 -9.43 5.69
N TYR A 419 9.41 -8.15 6.01
CA TYR A 419 8.56 -7.05 5.50
C TYR A 419 8.87 -6.67 4.04
N SER A 420 9.90 -7.29 3.44
CA SER A 420 10.30 -7.16 2.03
C SER A 420 10.18 -8.49 1.27
N ALA A 421 9.35 -9.42 1.74
CA ALA A 421 9.09 -10.70 1.11
C ALA A 421 7.58 -10.89 0.85
N PRO A 422 7.15 -11.77 -0.07
CA PRO A 422 5.74 -12.07 -0.35
C PRO A 422 5.05 -12.83 0.81
N TYR A 423 4.92 -12.19 1.96
CA TYR A 423 4.80 -12.84 3.27
C TYR A 423 3.81 -12.10 4.18
N THR A 424 3.40 -12.75 5.28
CA THR A 424 2.31 -12.27 6.15
C THR A 424 2.73 -11.24 7.20
N GLU A 425 4.02 -11.05 7.44
CA GLU A 425 4.57 -10.31 8.58
C GLU A 425 4.13 -8.85 8.62
N SER A 426 4.16 -8.15 7.48
CA SER A 426 3.70 -6.75 7.41
C SER A 426 2.22 -6.62 7.73
N LEU A 427 1.39 -7.52 7.20
CA LEU A 427 -0.05 -7.54 7.43
C LEU A 427 -0.38 -7.88 8.88
N PHE A 428 0.30 -8.86 9.44
CA PHE A 428 0.12 -9.25 10.83
C PHE A 428 0.55 -8.12 11.77
N LEU A 429 1.73 -7.53 11.57
CA LEU A 429 2.19 -6.38 12.36
C LEU A 429 1.21 -5.21 12.30
N PHE A 430 0.76 -4.83 11.09
CA PHE A 430 -0.22 -3.76 10.91
C PHE A 430 -1.51 -4.05 11.68
N SER A 431 -2.07 -5.25 11.53
CA SER A 431 -3.33 -5.66 12.16
C SER A 431 -3.21 -5.72 13.68
N ALA A 432 -2.15 -6.31 14.23
CA ALA A 432 -1.94 -6.44 15.67
C ALA A 432 -1.75 -5.08 16.36
N VAL A 433 -0.86 -4.23 15.84
CA VAL A 433 -0.61 -2.88 16.40
C VAL A 433 -1.86 -2.01 16.26
N SER A 434 -2.55 -2.06 15.11
CA SER A 434 -3.78 -1.28 14.89
C SER A 434 -4.92 -1.73 15.80
N ALA A 435 -5.04 -3.03 16.07
CA ALA A 435 -6.03 -3.56 17.00
C ALA A 435 -5.77 -3.03 18.42
N CYS A 436 -4.56 -3.14 18.95
CA CYS A 436 -4.20 -2.60 20.26
C CYS A 436 -4.45 -1.08 20.33
N LEU A 437 -3.95 -0.33 19.35
CA LEU A 437 -4.12 1.13 19.29
C LEU A 437 -5.59 1.57 19.17
N ALA A 438 -6.41 0.83 18.41
CA ALA A 438 -7.82 1.12 18.29
C ALA A 438 -8.59 0.77 19.57
N PHE A 439 -8.26 -0.36 20.18
CA PHE A 439 -8.89 -0.84 21.40
C PHE A 439 -8.69 0.13 22.56
N GLU A 440 -7.45 0.58 22.76
CA GLU A 440 -7.10 1.53 23.82
C GLU A 440 -7.68 2.92 23.61
N ARG A 441 -7.93 3.32 22.35
CA ARG A 441 -8.62 4.56 22.01
C ARG A 441 -10.16 4.44 22.03
N GLY A 442 -10.71 3.31 22.47
CA GLY A 442 -12.16 3.07 22.49
C GLY A 442 -12.80 2.99 21.10
N ARG A 443 -12.02 2.76 20.04
CA ARG A 443 -12.52 2.64 18.65
C ARG A 443 -12.89 1.19 18.35
N TRP A 444 -13.95 0.71 18.99
CA TRP A 444 -14.36 -0.70 19.02
C TRP A 444 -14.45 -1.38 17.67
N LEU A 445 -15.12 -0.76 16.68
CA LEU A 445 -15.24 -1.37 15.34
C LEU A 445 -13.89 -1.51 14.62
N ALA A 446 -13.02 -0.52 14.76
CA ALA A 446 -11.69 -0.58 14.15
C ALA A 446 -10.81 -1.63 14.84
N ALA A 447 -10.93 -1.75 16.17
CA ALA A 447 -10.25 -2.79 16.94
C ALA A 447 -10.74 -4.19 16.57
N ALA A 448 -12.05 -4.38 16.44
CA ALA A 448 -12.67 -5.63 16.02
C ALA A 448 -12.23 -6.04 14.61
N ALA A 449 -12.28 -5.11 13.65
CA ALA A 449 -11.87 -5.37 12.27
C ALA A 449 -10.37 -5.69 12.15
N ALA A 450 -9.51 -4.94 12.84
CA ALA A 450 -8.08 -5.21 12.87
C ALA A 450 -7.76 -6.53 13.59
N GLY A 451 -8.48 -6.84 14.68
CA GLY A 451 -8.36 -8.10 15.39
C GLY A 451 -8.75 -9.30 14.52
N LEU A 452 -9.92 -9.25 13.89
CA LEU A 452 -10.38 -10.27 12.93
C LEU A 452 -9.35 -10.50 11.82
N LEU A 453 -8.81 -9.41 11.25
CA LEU A 453 -7.77 -9.47 10.23
C LEU A 453 -6.50 -10.16 10.76
N ALA A 454 -6.08 -9.89 11.99
CA ALA A 454 -4.92 -10.54 12.60
C ALA A 454 -5.12 -12.06 12.69
N GLY A 455 -6.30 -12.51 13.13
CA GLY A 455 -6.69 -13.92 13.18
C GLY A 455 -6.76 -14.61 11.82
N LEU A 456 -7.19 -13.89 10.78
CA LEU A 456 -7.22 -14.38 9.40
C LEU A 456 -5.85 -14.32 8.70
N THR A 457 -4.84 -13.71 9.33
CA THR A 457 -3.49 -13.58 8.74
C THR A 457 -2.61 -14.77 9.12
N ARG A 458 -2.70 -15.26 10.36
CA ARG A 458 -1.91 -16.39 10.89
C ARG A 458 -2.62 -17.05 12.08
N PRO A 459 -2.35 -18.34 12.37
CA PRO A 459 -2.97 -19.02 13.51
C PRO A 459 -2.60 -18.38 14.86
N ASN A 460 -1.34 -17.97 15.04
CA ASN A 460 -0.90 -17.27 16.25
C ASN A 460 -1.53 -15.88 16.41
N GLY A 461 -2.16 -15.32 15.36
CA GLY A 461 -2.92 -14.09 15.47
C GLY A 461 -4.10 -14.18 16.42
N ALA A 462 -4.64 -15.38 16.66
CA ALA A 462 -5.66 -15.61 17.69
C ALA A 462 -5.17 -15.26 19.10
N MET A 463 -3.86 -15.38 19.37
CA MET A 463 -3.25 -15.08 20.68
C MET A 463 -3.39 -13.60 21.07
N LEU A 464 -3.62 -12.71 20.10
CA LEU A 464 -3.93 -11.31 20.36
C LEU A 464 -5.21 -11.13 21.21
N SER A 465 -6.11 -12.12 21.19
CA SER A 465 -7.32 -12.11 22.03
C SER A 465 -6.98 -12.09 23.52
N LEU A 466 -5.90 -12.78 23.92
CA LEU A 466 -5.42 -12.79 25.31
C LEU A 466 -4.95 -11.39 25.71
N THR A 467 -4.16 -10.74 24.85
CA THR A 467 -3.66 -9.38 25.08
C THR A 467 -4.80 -8.36 25.19
N LEU A 468 -5.73 -8.38 24.23
CA LEU A 468 -6.88 -7.46 24.25
C LEU A 468 -7.81 -7.75 25.43
N GLY A 469 -7.99 -9.02 25.81
CA GLY A 469 -8.76 -9.42 26.98
C GLY A 469 -8.14 -8.89 28.27
N LEU A 470 -6.81 -9.01 28.43
CA LEU A 470 -6.08 -8.44 29.56
C LEU A 470 -6.19 -6.90 29.59
N ILE A 471 -6.10 -6.22 28.43
CA ILE A 471 -6.33 -4.77 28.35
C ILE A 471 -7.77 -4.41 28.72
N ALA A 472 -8.76 -5.26 28.37
CA ALA A 472 -10.17 -5.04 28.69
C ALA A 472 -10.44 -5.08 30.21
N ILE A 473 -9.82 -6.03 30.92
CA ILE A 473 -10.02 -6.23 32.37
C ILE A 473 -9.09 -5.38 33.24
N ALA A 474 -7.96 -4.91 32.72
CA ALA A 474 -6.95 -4.18 33.50
C ALA A 474 -7.51 -3.00 34.33
N PRO A 475 -8.44 -2.15 33.80
CA PRO A 475 -9.04 -1.07 34.60
C PRO A 475 -9.85 -1.57 35.79
N LEU A 476 -10.52 -2.73 35.66
CA LEU A 476 -11.31 -3.33 36.74
C LEU A 476 -10.40 -3.91 37.83
N LEU A 477 -9.31 -4.57 37.42
CA LEU A 477 -8.30 -5.10 38.35
C LEU A 477 -7.59 -3.98 39.13
N ALA A 478 -7.36 -2.84 38.47
CA ALA A 478 -6.79 -1.65 39.09
C ALA A 478 -7.77 -0.84 39.96
N ARG A 479 -9.03 -1.30 40.10
CA ARG A 479 -10.12 -0.61 40.82
C ARG A 479 -10.32 0.84 40.35
N ASP A 480 -10.17 1.09 39.05
CA ASP A 480 -10.43 2.40 38.47
C ASP A 480 -11.91 2.76 38.61
N ARG A 481 -12.22 3.90 39.25
CA ARG A 481 -13.59 4.38 39.48
C ARG A 481 -14.36 4.66 38.19
N ARG A 482 -13.65 4.84 37.07
CA ARG A 482 -14.24 5.05 35.73
C ARG A 482 -14.57 3.74 35.01
N ALA A 483 -14.10 2.60 35.51
CA ALA A 483 -14.34 1.31 34.88
C ALA A 483 -15.73 0.77 35.21
N SER A 484 -16.51 0.42 34.18
CA SER A 484 -17.84 -0.15 34.33
C SER A 484 -17.85 -1.63 33.97
N ILE A 485 -18.30 -2.48 34.90
CA ILE A 485 -18.50 -3.91 34.63
C ILE A 485 -19.56 -4.16 33.54
N ARG A 486 -20.49 -3.21 33.34
CA ARG A 486 -21.53 -3.32 32.30
C ARG A 486 -20.96 -3.22 30.88
N GLU A 487 -19.83 -2.54 30.70
CA GLU A 487 -19.17 -2.42 29.40
C GLU A 487 -18.26 -3.61 29.07
N LEU A 488 -17.92 -4.42 30.08
CA LEU A 488 -16.98 -5.52 29.96
C LEU A 488 -17.38 -6.54 28.88
N PRO A 489 -18.65 -6.99 28.76
CA PRO A 489 -19.04 -7.95 27.72
C PRO A 489 -18.75 -7.43 26.30
N GLY A 490 -19.03 -6.15 26.03
CA GLY A 490 -18.75 -5.53 24.73
C GLY A 490 -17.24 -5.46 24.45
N ARG A 491 -16.43 -5.13 25.46
CA ARG A 491 -14.96 -5.10 25.32
C ARG A 491 -14.37 -6.49 25.10
N LEU A 492 -14.90 -7.51 25.79
CA LEU A 492 -14.49 -8.90 25.60
C LEU A 492 -14.90 -9.45 24.23
N LEU A 493 -16.08 -9.07 23.73
CA LEU A 493 -16.51 -9.43 22.37
C LEU A 493 -15.54 -8.88 21.31
N VAL A 494 -15.13 -7.62 21.45
CA VAL A 494 -14.11 -7.02 20.57
C VAL A 494 -12.76 -7.73 20.75
N ALA A 495 -12.38 -8.06 21.99
CA ALA A 495 -11.14 -8.78 22.29
C ALA A 495 -11.13 -10.22 21.71
N ALA A 496 -12.28 -10.86 21.54
CA ALA A 496 -12.40 -12.21 20.97
C ALA A 496 -12.28 -12.24 19.44
N MET A 497 -12.34 -11.09 18.76
CA MET A 497 -12.33 -11.03 17.29
C MET A 497 -11.09 -11.64 16.61
N PRO A 498 -9.85 -11.55 17.15
CA PRO A 498 -8.72 -12.30 16.61
C PRO A 498 -8.94 -13.82 16.65
N GLY A 499 -9.49 -14.35 17.74
CA GLY A 499 -9.90 -15.75 17.81
C GLY A 499 -10.98 -16.09 16.78
N ALA A 500 -11.99 -15.23 16.64
CA ALA A 500 -13.04 -15.40 15.63
C ALA A 500 -12.49 -15.45 14.20
N GLY A 501 -11.46 -14.66 13.88
CA GLY A 501 -10.81 -14.69 12.57
C GLY A 501 -10.13 -16.02 12.28
N MET A 502 -9.45 -16.59 13.28
CA MET A 502 -8.88 -17.94 13.15
C MET A 502 -9.96 -19.00 13.02
N LEU A 503 -11.03 -18.91 13.82
CA LEU A 503 -12.14 -19.87 13.79
C LEU A 503 -12.90 -19.83 12.46
N ALA A 504 -13.03 -18.65 11.84
CA ALA A 504 -13.62 -18.52 10.51
C ALA A 504 -12.82 -19.30 9.45
N PHE A 505 -11.48 -19.26 9.52
CA PHE A 505 -10.67 -20.08 8.63
C PHE A 505 -10.73 -21.58 9.00
N SER A 506 -10.76 -21.93 10.28
CA SER A 506 -11.01 -23.31 10.71
C SER A 506 -12.33 -23.89 10.17
N ALA A 507 -13.40 -23.10 10.16
CA ALA A 507 -14.67 -23.51 9.57
C ALA A 507 -14.56 -23.71 8.05
N TYR A 508 -13.77 -22.88 7.37
CA TYR A 508 -13.49 -23.06 5.95
C TYR A 508 -12.62 -24.30 5.68
N THR A 509 -11.61 -24.59 6.50
CA THR A 509 -10.82 -25.82 6.34
C THR A 509 -11.66 -27.06 6.61
N TYR A 510 -12.60 -26.99 7.57
CA TYR A 510 -13.55 -28.07 7.81
C TYR A 510 -14.40 -28.41 6.58
N SER A 511 -14.86 -27.39 5.83
CA SER A 511 -15.63 -27.66 4.60
C SER A 511 -14.80 -28.27 3.47
N LEU A 512 -13.47 -28.16 3.52
CA LEU A 512 -12.56 -28.76 2.55
C LEU A 512 -12.11 -30.17 2.93
N SER A 513 -11.81 -30.40 4.22
CA SER A 513 -11.12 -31.62 4.67
C SER A 513 -11.87 -32.43 5.72
N GLY A 514 -13.03 -31.96 6.21
CA GLY A 514 -13.74 -32.56 7.33
C GLY A 514 -13.05 -32.40 8.70
N ASP A 515 -11.97 -31.62 8.78
CA ASP A 515 -11.20 -31.38 10.01
C ASP A 515 -11.00 -29.87 10.24
N PRO A 516 -11.57 -29.30 11.33
CA PRO A 516 -11.50 -27.85 11.57
C PRO A 516 -10.09 -27.35 11.93
N PHE A 517 -9.16 -28.25 12.27
CA PHE A 517 -7.78 -27.91 12.62
C PHE A 517 -6.77 -28.59 11.71
N ALA A 518 -7.16 -28.92 10.48
CA ALA A 518 -6.26 -29.47 9.46
C ALA A 518 -4.99 -28.61 9.27
N TRP A 519 -5.12 -27.28 9.36
CA TRP A 519 -4.01 -26.33 9.27
C TRP A 519 -2.95 -26.50 10.37
N MET A 520 -3.32 -27.07 11.53
CA MET A 520 -2.43 -27.34 12.65
C MET A 520 -1.70 -28.68 12.45
N LYS A 521 -2.42 -29.73 12.05
CA LYS A 521 -1.88 -31.08 11.84
C LYS A 521 -0.88 -31.13 10.69
N VAL A 522 -1.18 -30.41 9.60
CA VAL A 522 -0.31 -30.32 8.42
C VAL A 522 1.08 -29.76 8.74
N GLN A 523 1.26 -29.03 9.84
CA GLN A 523 2.58 -28.50 10.23
C GLN A 523 3.61 -29.61 10.52
N GLU A 524 3.17 -30.83 10.87
CA GLU A 524 4.06 -31.99 11.08
C GLU A 524 4.82 -32.37 9.81
N ALA A 525 4.22 -32.17 8.63
CA ALA A 525 4.86 -32.46 7.34
C ALA A 525 6.02 -31.50 6.98
N TRP A 526 6.22 -30.43 7.77
CA TRP A 526 7.35 -29.49 7.65
C TRP A 526 8.44 -29.81 8.68
N GLY A 527 8.48 -31.06 9.18
CA GLY A 527 9.45 -31.51 10.17
C GLY A 527 9.20 -30.96 11.58
N ARG A 528 8.03 -30.35 11.85
CA ARG A 528 7.62 -29.99 13.21
C ARG A 528 7.08 -31.24 13.91
N SER A 529 7.96 -32.17 14.26
CA SER A 529 7.61 -33.36 15.01
C SER A 529 7.53 -33.08 16.51
N PHE A 530 6.60 -33.78 17.17
CA PHE A 530 6.29 -33.69 18.59
C PHE A 530 7.37 -34.32 19.50
N ALA A 531 8.64 -33.93 19.37
CA ALA A 531 9.71 -34.41 20.25
C ALA A 531 9.89 -33.59 21.54
N GLY A 532 9.10 -32.52 21.73
CA GLY A 532 9.13 -31.67 22.93
C GLY A 532 10.35 -30.72 22.98
N SER A 533 10.18 -29.53 23.55
CA SER A 533 11.28 -28.56 23.70
C SER A 533 12.40 -29.02 24.62
N THR A 534 12.15 -30.00 25.50
CA THR A 534 13.19 -30.60 26.34
C THR A 534 14.24 -31.25 25.48
N ALA A 535 13.86 -31.98 24.43
CA ALA A 535 14.81 -32.59 23.50
C ALA A 535 15.65 -31.56 22.73
N TYR A 536 15.09 -30.41 22.31
CA TYR A 536 15.89 -29.37 21.66
C TYR A 536 16.79 -28.63 22.64
N ALA A 537 16.29 -28.25 23.82
CA ALA A 537 17.09 -27.58 24.84
C ALA A 537 18.20 -28.51 25.37
N GLU A 538 17.91 -29.78 25.62
CA GLU A 538 18.88 -30.81 25.96
C GLU A 538 19.87 -31.03 24.82
N TRP A 539 19.42 -31.12 23.56
CA TRP A 539 20.32 -31.23 22.42
C TRP A 539 21.26 -30.04 22.31
N VAL A 540 20.78 -28.79 22.48
CA VAL A 540 21.64 -27.60 22.48
C VAL A 540 22.62 -27.64 23.65
N VAL A 541 22.16 -27.95 24.86
CA VAL A 541 23.03 -28.02 26.05
C VAL A 541 24.10 -29.10 25.87
N VAL A 542 23.72 -30.30 25.44
CA VAL A 542 24.63 -31.42 25.17
C VAL A 542 25.61 -31.06 24.05
N THR A 543 25.14 -30.50 22.93
CA THR A 543 25.99 -30.11 21.79
C THR A 543 26.97 -29.00 22.18
N VAL A 544 26.52 -27.97 22.90
CA VAL A 544 27.41 -26.90 23.35
C VAL A 544 28.39 -27.38 24.42
N TRP A 545 27.96 -28.29 25.30
CA TRP A 545 28.81 -28.86 26.35
C TRP A 545 29.88 -29.80 25.80
N HIS A 546 29.55 -30.64 24.81
CA HIS A 546 30.48 -31.62 24.24
C HIS A 546 31.30 -31.07 23.07
N ASP A 547 30.65 -30.39 22.11
CA ASP A 547 31.28 -29.95 20.86
C ASP A 547 31.75 -28.49 20.92
N GLY A 548 31.23 -27.72 21.87
CA GLY A 548 31.53 -26.29 22.03
C GLY A 548 30.70 -25.38 21.12
N LEU A 549 30.59 -24.10 21.51
CA LEU A 549 29.77 -23.09 20.80
C LEU A 549 30.18 -22.92 19.33
N LEU A 550 31.49 -22.94 19.05
CA LEU A 550 32.00 -22.74 17.69
C LEU A 550 31.61 -23.89 16.75
N ALA A 551 31.57 -25.13 17.26
CA ALA A 551 31.14 -26.28 16.48
C ALA A 551 29.66 -26.18 16.12
N TRP A 552 28.82 -25.74 17.06
CA TRP A 552 27.40 -25.53 16.78
C TRP A 552 27.16 -24.47 15.70
N VAL A 553 27.83 -23.31 15.80
CA VAL A 553 27.72 -22.24 14.79
C VAL A 553 28.15 -22.74 13.40
N ARG A 554 29.19 -23.59 13.32
CA ARG A 554 29.64 -24.17 12.05
C ARG A 554 28.69 -25.22 11.49
N ARG A 555 28.10 -26.05 12.35
CA ARG A 555 27.24 -27.17 11.96
C ARG A 555 25.81 -26.72 11.61
N SER A 556 25.25 -25.80 12.41
CA SER A 556 23.86 -25.35 12.30
C SER A 556 23.74 -23.82 12.45
N PRO A 557 24.32 -23.02 11.53
CA PRO A 557 24.31 -21.56 11.63
C PRO A 557 22.90 -20.96 11.64
N ALA A 558 21.95 -21.54 10.89
CA ALA A 558 20.56 -21.07 10.86
C ALA A 558 19.89 -21.25 12.23
N GLU A 559 19.95 -22.44 12.82
CA GLU A 559 19.39 -22.73 14.15
C GLU A 559 20.00 -21.83 15.23
N PHE A 560 21.30 -21.56 15.14
CA PHE A 560 21.98 -20.64 16.05
C PHE A 560 21.40 -19.23 15.98
N ILE A 561 21.28 -18.64 14.78
CA ILE A 561 20.71 -17.29 14.60
C ILE A 561 19.25 -17.25 15.09
N GLN A 562 18.47 -18.31 14.82
CA GLN A 562 17.09 -18.44 15.27
C GLN A 562 16.99 -18.54 16.80
N THR A 563 17.92 -19.25 17.43
CA THR A 563 18.02 -19.35 18.88
C THR A 563 18.37 -18.01 19.50
N LEU A 564 19.30 -17.24 18.91
CA LEU A 564 19.60 -15.87 19.36
C LEU A 564 18.36 -14.97 19.30
N ALA A 565 17.55 -15.09 18.25
CA ALA A 565 16.29 -14.35 18.14
C ALA A 565 15.32 -14.72 19.26
N ALA A 566 15.18 -16.02 19.54
CA ALA A 566 14.34 -16.54 20.62
C ALA A 566 14.79 -16.00 21.99
N LEU A 567 16.08 -16.14 22.31
CA LEU A 567 16.67 -15.67 23.57
C LEU A 567 16.55 -14.16 23.72
N PHE A 568 16.79 -13.40 22.65
CA PHE A 568 16.59 -11.95 22.66
C PHE A 568 15.14 -11.58 22.99
N ALA A 569 14.16 -12.21 22.33
CA ALA A 569 12.75 -11.91 22.58
C ALA A 569 12.30 -12.35 23.99
N LEU A 570 12.75 -13.52 24.46
CA LEU A 570 12.49 -13.97 25.84
C LEU A 570 13.11 -12.99 26.86
N GLY A 571 14.38 -12.60 26.68
CA GLY A 571 15.05 -11.63 27.53
C GLY A 571 14.37 -10.25 27.54
N MET A 572 13.81 -9.83 26.41
CA MET A 572 13.05 -8.57 26.31
C MET A 572 11.65 -8.64 26.95
N THR A 573 11.15 -9.82 27.29
CA THR A 573 9.83 -9.98 27.94
C THR A 573 9.78 -9.28 29.29
N TRP A 574 10.86 -9.34 30.09
CA TRP A 574 10.92 -8.66 31.39
C TRP A 574 10.94 -7.11 31.25
N PRO A 575 11.81 -6.51 30.42
CA PRO A 575 11.71 -5.08 30.09
C PRO A 575 10.32 -4.67 29.59
N VAL A 576 9.67 -5.48 28.74
CA VAL A 576 8.31 -5.21 28.26
C VAL A 576 7.31 -5.23 29.41
N TYR A 577 7.35 -6.23 30.28
CA TYR A 577 6.50 -6.28 31.48
C TYR A 577 6.67 -5.03 32.34
N ARG A 578 7.92 -4.63 32.61
CA ARG A 578 8.24 -3.49 33.48
C ARG A 578 7.89 -2.13 32.86
N ARG A 579 8.02 -1.97 31.54
CA ARG A 579 7.87 -0.68 30.86
C ARG A 579 6.52 -0.49 30.17
N LEU A 580 5.87 -1.57 29.75
CA LEU A 580 4.65 -1.54 28.93
C LEU A 580 3.48 -2.30 29.59
N GLY A 581 3.76 -3.16 30.57
CA GLY A 581 2.76 -3.87 31.38
C GLY A 581 2.53 -5.33 30.96
N ALA A 582 1.79 -6.05 31.83
CA ALA A 582 1.50 -7.47 31.67
C ALA A 582 0.84 -7.86 30.33
N PRO A 583 -0.13 -7.13 29.78
CA PRO A 583 -0.79 -7.55 28.53
C PRO A 583 0.19 -7.74 27.36
N TYR A 584 1.21 -6.88 27.28
CA TYR A 584 2.22 -6.91 26.21
C TYR A 584 3.31 -7.94 26.44
N ALA A 585 3.64 -8.26 27.70
CA ALA A 585 4.51 -9.40 28.01
C ALA A 585 3.80 -10.73 27.67
N VAL A 586 2.52 -10.85 28.00
CA VAL A 586 1.68 -12.00 27.62
C VAL A 586 1.55 -12.11 26.10
N PHE A 587 1.42 -10.98 25.37
CA PHE A 587 1.44 -10.99 23.91
C PHE A 587 2.69 -11.69 23.35
N MET A 588 3.86 -11.36 23.90
CA MET A 588 5.13 -11.96 23.48
C MET A 588 5.18 -13.44 23.83
N LEU A 589 4.91 -13.81 25.08
CA LEU A 589 4.97 -15.20 25.54
C LEU A 589 3.95 -16.09 24.81
N ALA A 590 2.72 -15.62 24.61
CA ALA A 590 1.69 -16.38 23.90
C ALA A 590 2.03 -16.63 22.43
N ASN A 591 2.83 -15.76 21.80
CA ASN A 591 3.30 -15.95 20.43
C ASN A 591 4.61 -16.74 20.33
N LEU A 592 5.43 -16.77 21.38
CA LEU A 592 6.74 -17.44 21.40
C LEU A 592 6.70 -18.86 21.97
N LEU A 593 6.00 -19.06 23.07
CA LEU A 593 6.03 -20.32 23.80
C LEU A 593 5.44 -21.47 22.98
N PRO A 594 4.23 -21.38 22.38
CA PRO A 594 3.68 -22.49 21.62
C PRO A 594 4.59 -23.01 20.48
N PRO A 595 5.18 -22.16 19.61
CA PRO A 595 6.09 -22.64 18.58
C PRO A 595 7.42 -23.15 19.14
N LEU A 596 7.96 -22.56 20.21
CA LEU A 596 9.17 -23.09 20.86
C LEU A 596 8.94 -24.49 21.45
N PHE A 597 7.77 -24.71 22.07
CA PHE A 597 7.40 -26.00 22.66
C PHE A 597 7.10 -27.08 21.61
N LYS A 598 6.55 -26.71 20.45
CA LYS A 598 6.09 -27.68 19.44
C LYS A 598 7.01 -27.85 18.23
N GLY A 599 7.78 -26.83 17.85
CA GLY A 599 8.54 -26.81 16.59
C GLY A 599 9.99 -26.34 16.74
N GLY A 600 10.49 -26.24 17.98
CA GLY A 600 11.84 -25.77 18.26
C GLY A 600 12.07 -24.32 17.80
N VAL A 601 13.25 -24.03 17.27
CA VAL A 601 13.63 -22.68 16.82
C VAL A 601 13.29 -22.40 15.35
N LEU A 602 12.72 -23.38 14.65
CA LEU A 602 12.33 -23.24 13.24
C LEU A 602 11.40 -22.04 13.08
N SER A 603 11.74 -21.15 12.15
CA SER A 603 11.01 -19.88 11.89
C SER A 603 10.84 -18.90 13.08
N ILE A 604 11.49 -19.09 14.25
CA ILE A 604 11.31 -18.19 15.40
C ILE A 604 11.75 -16.75 15.10
N GLY A 605 12.86 -16.55 14.38
CA GLY A 605 13.30 -15.21 14.01
C GLY A 605 12.23 -14.43 13.23
N ARG A 606 11.52 -15.11 12.34
CA ARG A 606 10.37 -14.54 11.62
C ARG A 606 9.24 -14.10 12.56
N LEU A 607 8.89 -14.93 13.55
CA LEU A 607 7.85 -14.59 14.52
C LEU A 607 8.25 -13.40 15.39
N THR A 608 9.49 -13.39 15.89
CA THR A 608 10.02 -12.30 16.73
C THR A 608 9.97 -10.95 16.05
N SER A 609 10.15 -10.88 14.71
CA SER A 609 10.01 -9.62 13.96
C SER A 609 8.66 -8.94 14.23
N THR A 610 7.59 -9.70 14.45
CA THR A 610 6.24 -9.15 14.67
C THR A 610 5.92 -8.80 16.13
N LEU A 611 6.83 -9.08 17.06
CA LEU A 611 6.69 -8.81 18.49
C LEU A 611 7.01 -7.35 18.82
N PHE A 612 6.19 -6.44 18.27
CA PHE A 612 6.40 -5.00 18.37
C PHE A 612 6.70 -4.43 19.79
N PRO A 613 6.16 -4.98 20.91
CA PRO A 613 6.47 -4.44 22.23
C PRO A 613 7.96 -4.51 22.60
N MET A 614 8.70 -5.50 22.10
CA MET A 614 10.12 -5.65 22.44
C MET A 614 10.96 -4.50 21.90
N PHE A 615 10.63 -3.98 20.71
CA PHE A 615 11.33 -2.82 20.13
C PHE A 615 10.99 -1.53 20.87
N ALA A 616 9.76 -1.42 21.37
CA ALA A 616 9.35 -0.29 22.21
C ALA A 616 10.07 -0.31 23.56
N ALA A 617 10.17 -1.48 24.21
CA ALA A 617 10.97 -1.62 25.42
C ALA A 617 12.45 -1.35 25.15
N LEU A 618 13.01 -1.83 24.01
CA LEU A 618 14.39 -1.55 23.62
C LEU A 618 14.64 -0.04 23.47
N ALA A 619 13.73 0.69 22.82
CA ALA A 619 13.80 2.14 22.68
C ALA A 619 13.77 2.91 24.02
N LEU A 620 13.10 2.35 25.03
CA LEU A 620 13.01 2.92 26.38
C LEU A 620 14.21 2.61 27.26
N ILE A 621 14.92 1.50 27.04
CA ILE A 621 16.07 1.09 27.87
C ILE A 621 17.42 1.50 27.26
N VAL A 622 17.51 1.62 25.93
CA VAL A 622 18.76 1.97 25.25
C VAL A 622 18.89 3.50 25.15
N PRO A 623 19.90 4.11 25.80
CA PRO A 623 20.09 5.56 25.74
C PRO A 623 20.49 6.01 24.32
N PRO A 624 20.15 7.25 23.90
CA PRO A 624 20.41 7.76 22.56
C PRO A 624 21.85 7.54 22.06
N SER A 625 22.85 7.73 22.93
CA SER A 625 24.28 7.55 22.62
C SER A 625 24.66 6.13 22.20
N ARG A 626 23.91 5.11 22.64
CA ARG A 626 24.17 3.70 22.31
C ARG A 626 23.30 3.16 21.18
N ARG A 627 22.28 3.92 20.74
CA ARG A 627 21.35 3.44 19.72
C ARG A 627 22.05 3.16 18.39
N ALA A 628 23.02 3.98 18.00
CA ALA A 628 23.76 3.78 16.74
C ALA A 628 24.44 2.40 16.67
N GLY A 629 25.05 1.93 17.76
CA GLY A 629 25.69 0.61 17.81
C GLY A 629 24.69 -0.54 17.67
N TRP A 630 23.56 -0.45 18.36
CA TRP A 630 22.45 -1.43 18.21
C TRP A 630 21.89 -1.44 16.79
N LEU A 631 21.71 -0.26 16.19
CA LEU A 631 21.21 -0.13 14.83
C LEU A 631 22.18 -0.70 13.80
N LEU A 632 23.49 -0.48 13.99
CA LEU A 632 24.52 -1.08 13.14
C LEU A 632 24.49 -2.61 13.25
N LEU A 633 24.46 -3.16 14.47
CA LEU A 633 24.36 -4.60 14.70
C LEU A 633 23.12 -5.20 14.02
N PHE A 634 21.96 -4.56 14.19
CA PHE A 634 20.71 -5.00 13.60
C PHE A 634 20.76 -4.92 12.07
N ALA A 635 21.25 -3.83 11.50
CA ALA A 635 21.37 -3.65 10.04
C ALA A 635 22.35 -4.65 9.40
N LEU A 636 23.48 -4.95 10.06
CA LEU A 636 24.42 -5.97 9.60
C LEU A 636 23.78 -7.37 9.62
N GLY A 637 23.10 -7.71 10.72
CA GLY A 637 22.36 -8.97 10.81
C GLY A 637 21.24 -9.05 9.76
N GLN A 638 20.55 -7.95 9.49
CA GLN A 638 19.52 -7.86 8.46
C GLN A 638 20.08 -8.06 7.07
N GLY A 639 21.24 -7.47 6.76
CA GLY A 639 21.95 -7.69 5.50
C GLY A 639 22.36 -9.14 5.30
N LEU A 640 22.91 -9.78 6.35
CA LEU A 640 23.27 -11.19 6.33
C LEU A 640 22.05 -12.08 6.07
N ILE A 641 20.96 -11.90 6.84
CA ILE A 641 19.74 -12.68 6.68
C ILE A 641 19.09 -12.44 5.31
N ALA A 642 19.12 -11.20 4.81
CA ALA A 642 18.62 -10.90 3.46
C ALA A 642 19.43 -11.68 2.41
N ALA A 643 20.75 -11.64 2.47
CA ALA A 643 21.61 -12.36 1.54
C ALA A 643 21.34 -13.87 1.57
N LEU A 644 21.24 -14.48 2.76
CA LEU A 644 20.93 -15.90 2.91
C LEU A 644 19.53 -16.23 2.36
N PHE A 645 18.51 -15.46 2.75
CA PHE A 645 17.12 -15.66 2.33
C PHE A 645 16.94 -15.60 0.82
N PHE A 646 17.47 -14.55 0.17
CA PHE A 646 17.33 -14.35 -1.27
C PHE A 646 18.19 -15.31 -2.10
N THR A 647 19.19 -15.97 -1.51
CA THR A 647 20.04 -16.97 -2.19
C THR A 647 19.62 -18.42 -1.89
N TRP A 648 18.43 -18.65 -1.31
CA TRP A 648 17.93 -20.00 -0.94
C TRP A 648 18.80 -20.74 0.08
N ARG A 649 19.63 -20.02 0.84
CA ARG A 649 20.38 -20.62 1.94
C ARG A 649 19.50 -20.72 3.18
N PRO A 650 19.62 -21.77 4.00
CA PRO A 650 18.81 -21.92 5.20
C PRO A 650 18.90 -20.69 6.11
N VAL A 651 17.74 -20.12 6.42
CA VAL A 651 17.58 -19.00 7.37
C VAL A 651 16.69 -19.39 8.55
N TYR A 652 15.95 -20.49 8.41
CA TYR A 652 15.04 -20.95 9.44
C TYR A 652 14.57 -22.36 9.23
#